data_AF-A0A846CJ08-F1
#
_entry.id   AF-A0A846CJ08-F1
#
_cell.length_a   1.000
_cell.length_b   1.000
_cell.length_c   1.000
_cell.angle_alpha   90.00
_cell.angle_beta   90.00
_cell.angle_gamma   90.00
#
_symmetry.space_group_name_H-M   'P 1'
#
loop_
_entity.id
_entity.type
_entity.pdbx_description
1 polymer ?
#
loop_
_entity_poly.entity_id
_entity_poly.type
_entity_poly.pdbx_seq_one_letter_code
_entity_poly.pdbx_strand_id
1 'polypeptide(L)'
;MTESAFDLFWHLISGALTLNPEVYNQINSLPQGTEAALTIVLIAGLSEAIGQCVVLFINKVKKLRFFLSLGISAIIFLFSFWFWAISLWLVSQFIFNINLELLAVIRTLGLSYAPQMLGFLIGLPYFGIPISVLLTLWSLLAEIKGIQEITQLSIWGAFACNILGWIVHQVSQRTIGRPITAFGQWLLNLAAGTELVTDRQQLEEIVMAGNQSTSFQITTDLLPQETNKPQKQKIKSLFKYIVIGFIAFSIVILLSPASGNFFSIWYTAFNDTVKLTIDLISIGLIALLCSIIFTPLESLTWWAGWYEAPTLRYSGSLVAEVPDRQDASVYVLYLDGINQGTYQYLPIVENFLDSLADATPSDVAIIKGIMPYSATNRPLTTDRPLAFLWNILDSIAQRNPDNPIAGIINLRNVAAVAVAADPRYGLIQNQGLAQVLFDSLLYFGYPLGSKKPIALIGYSGGGQMSMGAVSFLKQATGAPIEVISLAGVISGNTGAMEVERLYHLVGEKDGVEKLGPIMFPGRWPIVFLSNWNCAKRRDKISFISLGPVAHNAEAGPMGSERLPDGRTYLQQTLDIISGILTKNWGATGLNPDDFRTFSNYELYKEAIFNHPNYYPLIGNREQGTGNREQRIDGGLGSLPIQEGEDFDETQLSRQEIYQDFDRENLTGNRQQEIEENLER
;
A
#
# COMPACT_ATOMS: atom_id res chain seq x y z
N MET A 1 8.84 -35.48 38.87
CA MET A 1 7.91 -35.37 37.73
C MET A 1 8.77 -35.25 36.49
N THR A 2 8.59 -36.11 35.50
CA THR A 2 9.29 -35.97 34.20
C THR A 2 8.77 -34.71 33.53
N GLU A 3 9.67 -33.81 33.12
CA GLU A 3 9.27 -32.61 32.35
C GLU A 3 8.53 -33.05 31.07
N SER A 4 7.40 -32.40 30.82
CA SER A 4 6.59 -32.60 29.62
C SER A 4 7.03 -31.65 28.50
N ALA A 5 6.59 -31.92 27.27
CA ALA A 5 6.78 -31.00 26.15
C ALA A 5 6.13 -29.62 26.40
N PHE A 6 5.09 -29.53 27.23
CA PHE A 6 4.48 -28.27 27.61
C PHE A 6 5.31 -27.48 28.62
N ASP A 7 6.02 -28.16 29.54
CA ASP A 7 6.94 -27.48 30.47
C ASP A 7 8.10 -26.82 29.70
N LEU A 8 8.54 -27.44 28.60
CA LEU A 8 9.60 -26.95 27.72
C LEU A 8 9.08 -26.23 26.46
N PHE A 9 7.80 -25.86 26.40
CA PHE A 9 7.15 -25.39 25.16
C PHE A 9 7.89 -24.23 24.48
N TRP A 10 8.25 -23.19 25.24
CA TRP A 10 8.99 -22.03 24.71
C TRP A 10 10.45 -22.36 24.36
N HIS A 11 11.06 -23.33 25.05
CA HIS A 11 12.39 -23.81 24.69
C HIS A 11 12.38 -24.53 23.34
N LEU A 12 11.39 -25.41 23.12
CA LEU A 12 11.19 -26.10 21.85
C LEU A 12 10.97 -25.09 20.71
N ILE A 13 10.08 -24.11 20.91
CA ILE A 13 9.82 -23.05 19.92
C ILE A 13 11.08 -22.23 19.63
N SER A 14 11.79 -21.77 20.67
CA SER A 14 13.01 -20.99 20.51
C SER A 14 14.11 -21.79 19.80
N GLY A 15 14.25 -23.08 20.12
CA GLY A 15 15.16 -23.98 19.43
C GLY A 15 14.80 -24.15 17.96
N ALA A 16 13.52 -24.31 17.63
CA ALA A 16 13.07 -24.40 16.24
C ALA A 16 13.31 -23.10 15.46
N LEU A 17 13.05 -21.94 16.08
CA LEU A 17 13.33 -20.62 15.49
C LEU A 17 14.84 -20.40 15.25
N THR A 18 15.70 -20.95 16.11
CA THR A 18 17.16 -20.88 15.97
C THR A 18 17.75 -22.05 15.17
N LEU A 19 16.91 -22.93 14.62
CA LEU A 19 17.31 -24.12 13.86
C LEU A 19 18.22 -25.08 14.67
N ASN A 20 18.03 -25.15 15.99
CA ASN A 20 18.73 -26.08 16.87
C ASN A 20 18.25 -27.52 16.61
N PRO A 21 19.10 -28.46 16.20
CA PRO A 21 18.70 -29.84 15.94
C PRO A 21 18.18 -30.57 17.19
N GLU A 22 18.68 -30.23 18.38
CA GLU A 22 18.40 -30.97 19.61
C GLU A 22 16.91 -30.99 19.98
N VAL A 23 16.20 -29.88 19.73
CA VAL A 23 14.78 -29.77 20.09
C VAL A 23 13.88 -30.72 19.29
N TYR A 24 14.31 -31.17 18.12
CA TYR A 24 13.59 -32.17 17.33
C TYR A 24 13.70 -33.57 17.94
N ASN A 25 14.83 -33.92 18.57
CA ASN A 25 14.90 -35.15 19.35
C ASN A 25 14.11 -35.03 20.65
N GLN A 26 14.20 -33.88 21.31
CA GLN A 26 13.49 -33.62 22.57
C GLN A 26 11.98 -33.78 22.39
N ILE A 27 11.36 -33.13 21.39
CA ILE A 27 9.90 -33.22 21.18
C ILE A 27 9.43 -34.65 20.86
N ASN A 28 10.30 -35.49 20.29
CA ASN A 28 9.99 -36.89 20.03
C ASN A 28 10.10 -37.79 21.27
N SER A 29 10.88 -37.39 22.26
CA SER A 29 11.15 -38.17 23.49
C SER A 29 10.32 -37.74 24.69
N LEU A 30 9.88 -36.48 24.74
CA LEU A 30 9.15 -35.90 25.87
C LEU A 30 7.68 -36.39 25.92
N PRO A 31 7.11 -36.58 27.12
CA PRO A 31 5.68 -36.75 27.29
C PRO A 31 4.90 -35.58 26.68
N GLN A 32 3.73 -35.85 26.11
CA GLN A 32 2.85 -34.85 25.47
C GLN A 32 3.45 -34.13 24.24
N GLY A 33 4.50 -34.69 23.62
CA GLY A 33 5.13 -34.10 22.42
C GLY A 33 4.20 -33.97 21.22
N THR A 34 3.26 -34.90 21.03
CA THR A 34 2.27 -34.82 19.94
C THR A 34 1.30 -33.66 20.17
N GLU A 35 0.79 -33.52 21.39
CA GLU A 35 -0.14 -32.47 21.79
C GLU A 35 0.51 -31.08 21.68
N ALA A 36 1.77 -30.96 22.10
CA ALA A 36 2.55 -29.72 21.92
C ALA A 36 2.73 -29.38 20.43
N ALA A 37 3.11 -30.35 19.59
CA ALA A 37 3.27 -30.14 18.15
C ALA A 37 1.95 -29.72 17.47
N LEU A 38 0.84 -30.39 17.77
CA LEU A 38 -0.47 -30.02 17.22
C LEU A 38 -0.93 -28.65 17.73
N THR A 39 -0.58 -28.27 18.95
CA THR A 39 -0.84 -26.93 19.49
C THR A 39 -0.06 -25.87 18.72
N ILE A 40 1.22 -26.10 18.41
CA ILE A 40 2.03 -25.20 17.57
C ILE A 40 1.38 -25.00 16.20
N VAL A 41 0.97 -26.09 15.54
CA VAL A 41 0.31 -26.03 14.23
C VAL A 41 -1.03 -25.30 14.30
N LEU A 42 -1.82 -25.52 15.35
CA LEU A 42 -3.08 -24.81 15.54
C LEU A 42 -2.88 -23.31 15.76
N ILE A 43 -1.88 -22.93 16.56
CA ILE A 43 -1.52 -21.52 16.77
C ILE A 43 -1.03 -20.91 15.45
N ALA A 44 -0.19 -21.61 14.69
CA ALA A 44 0.25 -21.16 13.36
C ALA A 44 -0.93 -20.94 12.41
N GLY A 45 -1.87 -21.90 12.32
CA GLY A 45 -3.05 -21.78 11.49
C GLY A 45 -3.97 -20.62 11.90
N LEU A 46 -4.17 -20.40 13.21
CA LEU A 46 -4.92 -19.24 13.70
C LEU A 46 -4.20 -17.92 13.41
N SER A 47 -2.88 -17.90 13.58
CA SER A 47 -2.03 -16.73 13.33
C SER A 47 -2.07 -16.33 11.86
N GLU A 48 -1.99 -17.30 10.95
CA GLU A 48 -2.12 -17.08 9.50
C GLU A 48 -3.52 -16.63 9.11
N ALA A 49 -4.57 -17.21 9.70
CA ALA A 49 -5.95 -16.78 9.48
C ALA A 49 -6.16 -15.31 9.91
N ILE A 50 -5.53 -14.89 11.02
CA ILE A 50 -5.53 -13.48 11.45
C ILE A 50 -4.77 -12.60 10.45
N GLY A 51 -3.58 -13.04 10.00
CA GLY A 51 -2.77 -12.30 9.03
C GLY A 51 -3.46 -12.07 7.69
N GLN A 52 -4.35 -12.99 7.28
CA GLN A 52 -5.11 -12.93 6.02
C GLN A 52 -6.58 -12.52 6.20
N CYS A 53 -6.96 -11.99 7.36
CA CYS A 53 -8.37 -11.75 7.69
C CYS A 53 -9.08 -10.71 6.81
N VAL A 54 -8.34 -9.94 6.00
CA VAL A 54 -8.86 -8.97 5.02
C VAL A 54 -9.90 -9.57 4.07
N VAL A 55 -9.73 -10.84 3.68
CA VAL A 55 -10.69 -11.55 2.80
C VAL A 55 -12.08 -11.61 3.45
N LEU A 56 -12.15 -11.83 4.76
CA LEU A 56 -13.42 -11.88 5.50
C LEU A 56 -14.08 -10.50 5.57
N PHE A 57 -13.28 -9.43 5.66
CA PHE A 57 -13.81 -8.07 5.60
C PHE A 57 -14.35 -7.73 4.22
N ILE A 58 -13.63 -8.04 3.14
CA ILE A 58 -14.09 -7.78 1.76
C ILE A 58 -15.45 -8.45 1.52
N ASN A 59 -15.60 -9.71 1.97
CA ASN A 59 -16.85 -10.47 1.92
C ASN A 59 -17.93 -10.02 2.93
N LYS A 60 -17.72 -8.91 3.64
CA LYS A 60 -18.67 -8.32 4.61
C LYS A 60 -19.13 -9.31 5.68
N VAL A 61 -18.24 -10.18 6.15
CA VAL A 61 -18.54 -11.14 7.22
C VAL A 61 -18.86 -10.40 8.52
N LYS A 62 -19.96 -10.77 9.18
CA LYS A 62 -20.41 -10.14 10.44
C LYS A 62 -19.47 -10.46 11.61
N LYS A 63 -19.39 -9.54 12.59
CA LYS A 63 -18.50 -9.63 13.78
C LYS A 63 -18.38 -11.01 14.44
N LEU A 64 -19.50 -11.64 14.82
CA LEU A 64 -19.45 -12.95 15.48
C LEU A 64 -18.99 -14.07 14.54
N ARG A 65 -19.40 -14.00 13.27
CA ARG A 65 -19.03 -14.98 12.24
C ARG A 65 -17.58 -14.85 11.81
N PHE A 66 -17.00 -13.66 11.95
CA PHE A 66 -15.57 -13.41 11.72
C PHE A 66 -14.72 -14.27 12.64
N PHE A 67 -14.94 -14.23 13.96
CA PHE A 67 -14.18 -15.04 14.91
C PHE A 67 -14.41 -16.53 14.73
N LEU A 68 -15.65 -16.94 14.40
CA LEU A 68 -15.94 -18.34 14.06
C LEU A 68 -15.16 -18.79 12.82
N SER A 69 -15.10 -17.95 11.79
CA SER A 69 -14.38 -18.23 10.54
C SER A 69 -12.88 -18.37 10.80
N LEU A 70 -12.28 -17.51 11.64
CA LEU A 70 -10.88 -17.65 12.04
C LEU A 70 -10.60 -19.01 12.73
N GLY A 71 -11.48 -19.44 13.63
CA GLY A 71 -11.36 -20.75 14.29
C GLY A 71 -11.48 -21.92 13.32
N ILE A 72 -12.45 -21.87 12.40
CA ILE A 72 -12.62 -22.91 11.37
C ILE A 72 -11.43 -22.94 10.41
N SER A 73 -10.88 -21.78 10.01
CA SER A 73 -9.66 -21.71 9.20
C SER A 73 -8.48 -22.39 9.89
N ALA A 74 -8.28 -22.17 11.19
CA ALA A 74 -7.22 -22.82 11.96
C ALA A 74 -7.39 -24.36 12.02
N ILE A 75 -8.62 -24.84 12.10
CA ILE A 75 -8.94 -26.27 12.08
C ILE A 75 -8.67 -26.86 10.68
N ILE A 76 -9.09 -26.19 9.61
CA ILE A 76 -8.82 -26.63 8.22
C ILE A 76 -7.31 -26.65 7.94
N PHE A 77 -6.57 -25.68 8.46
CA PHE A 77 -5.12 -25.65 8.39
C PHE A 77 -4.51 -26.88 9.07
N LEU A 78 -4.96 -27.22 10.28
CA LEU A 78 -4.53 -28.43 10.98
C LEU A 78 -4.83 -29.70 10.18
N PHE A 79 -6.01 -29.80 9.54
CA PHE A 79 -6.32 -30.92 8.64
C PHE A 79 -5.40 -30.98 7.42
N SER A 80 -5.06 -29.84 6.82
CA SER A 80 -4.13 -29.76 5.69
C SER A 80 -2.72 -30.20 6.07
N PHE A 81 -2.30 -29.88 7.30
CA PHE A 81 -1.04 -30.34 7.88
C PHE A 81 -0.95 -31.88 7.96
N TRP A 82 -2.05 -32.60 8.25
CA TRP A 82 -2.02 -34.06 8.25
C TRP A 82 -1.68 -34.65 6.87
N PHE A 83 -2.21 -34.06 5.79
CA PHE A 83 -1.82 -34.47 4.44
C PHE A 83 -0.35 -34.22 4.16
N TRP A 84 0.21 -33.13 4.71
CA TRP A 84 1.64 -32.84 4.61
C TRP A 84 2.47 -33.90 5.34
N ALA A 85 2.16 -34.17 6.61
CA ALA A 85 2.86 -35.14 7.43
C ALA A 85 2.81 -36.56 6.85
N ILE A 86 1.65 -37.00 6.36
CA ILE A 86 1.49 -38.32 5.73
C ILE A 86 2.31 -38.41 4.44
N SER A 87 2.35 -37.35 3.64
CA SER A 87 3.12 -37.34 2.39
C SER A 87 4.63 -37.50 2.66
N LEU A 88 5.16 -36.78 3.64
CA LEU A 88 6.56 -36.92 4.07
C LEU A 88 6.86 -38.30 4.63
N TRP A 89 5.96 -38.84 5.45
CA TRP A 89 6.10 -40.19 6.00
C TRP A 89 6.14 -41.24 4.90
N LEU A 90 5.23 -41.19 3.92
CA LEU A 90 5.21 -42.10 2.77
C LEU A 90 6.51 -42.01 1.96
N VAL A 91 7.01 -40.81 1.69
CA VAL A 91 8.25 -40.62 0.93
C VAL A 91 9.46 -41.14 1.71
N SER A 92 9.53 -40.85 3.01
CA SER A 92 10.61 -41.33 3.88
C SER A 92 10.66 -42.86 3.90
N GLN A 93 9.49 -43.50 4.00
CA GLN A 93 9.34 -44.95 4.06
C GLN A 93 9.61 -45.64 2.72
N PHE A 94 8.98 -45.18 1.64
CA PHE A 94 8.97 -45.90 0.36
C PHE A 94 10.06 -45.48 -0.63
N ILE A 95 10.57 -44.25 -0.53
CA ILE A 95 11.61 -43.75 -1.45
C ILE A 95 12.99 -43.79 -0.78
N PHE A 96 13.06 -43.33 0.47
CA PHE A 96 14.34 -43.28 1.21
C PHE A 96 14.59 -44.53 2.06
N ASN A 97 13.64 -45.48 2.13
CA ASN A 97 13.72 -46.71 2.93
C ASN A 97 14.02 -46.47 4.41
N ILE A 98 13.48 -45.38 4.97
CA ILE A 98 13.67 -45.00 6.37
C ILE A 98 12.41 -45.34 7.14
N ASN A 99 12.54 -46.27 8.08
CA ASN A 99 11.42 -46.71 8.88
C ASN A 99 11.16 -45.73 10.05
N LEU A 100 10.38 -44.69 9.77
CA LEU A 100 9.92 -43.70 10.76
C LEU A 100 8.49 -43.98 11.22
N GLU A 101 8.25 -43.80 12.52
CA GLU A 101 6.90 -43.72 13.05
C GLU A 101 6.19 -42.45 12.54
N LEU A 102 4.93 -42.56 12.12
CA LEU A 102 4.15 -41.42 11.65
C LEU A 102 4.05 -40.31 12.71
N LEU A 103 3.91 -40.67 13.99
CA LEU A 103 3.89 -39.70 15.08
C LEU A 103 5.22 -38.94 15.21
N ALA A 104 6.36 -39.55 14.89
CA ALA A 104 7.64 -38.86 14.91
C ALA A 104 7.72 -37.79 13.80
N VAL A 105 7.19 -38.10 12.61
CA VAL A 105 7.06 -37.12 11.53
C VAL A 105 6.12 -35.98 11.93
N ILE A 106 4.97 -36.29 12.54
CA ILE A 106 4.00 -35.27 13.00
C ILE A 106 4.61 -34.34 14.06
N ARG A 107 5.33 -34.87 15.05
CA ARG A 107 5.96 -34.05 16.10
C ARG A 107 7.03 -33.13 15.51
N THR A 108 7.90 -33.70 14.69
CA THR A 108 9.02 -33.00 14.06
C THR A 108 8.54 -31.91 13.12
N LEU A 109 7.57 -32.24 12.26
CA LEU A 109 6.96 -31.31 11.34
C LEU A 109 6.11 -30.26 12.07
N GLY A 110 5.36 -30.64 13.09
CA GLY A 110 4.57 -29.67 13.86
C GLY A 110 5.45 -28.62 14.53
N LEU A 111 6.64 -29.02 15.01
CA LEU A 111 7.63 -28.09 15.56
C LEU A 111 8.23 -27.16 14.49
N SER A 112 8.38 -27.60 13.23
CA SER A 112 8.89 -26.72 12.15
C SER A 112 7.92 -25.60 11.74
N TYR A 113 6.65 -25.65 12.19
CA TYR A 113 5.68 -24.57 12.04
C TYR A 113 5.83 -23.47 13.10
N ALA A 114 6.78 -23.57 14.03
CA ALA A 114 7.05 -22.53 15.03
C ALA A 114 7.23 -21.11 14.45
N PRO A 115 7.94 -20.89 13.32
CA PRO A 115 8.00 -19.57 12.67
C PRO A 115 6.61 -19.04 12.27
N GLN A 116 5.73 -19.91 11.76
CA GLN A 116 4.38 -19.53 11.34
C GLN A 116 3.44 -19.16 12.49
N MET A 117 3.83 -19.39 13.75
CA MET A 117 3.13 -18.79 14.90
C MET A 117 3.16 -17.26 14.85
N LEU A 118 4.13 -16.67 14.13
CA LEU A 118 4.21 -15.23 13.86
C LEU A 118 3.41 -14.80 12.60
N GLY A 119 2.61 -15.70 12.01
CA GLY A 119 1.80 -15.45 10.80
C GLY A 119 0.86 -14.24 10.90
N PHE A 120 0.46 -13.81 12.10
CA PHE A 120 -0.33 -12.59 12.30
C PHE A 120 0.41 -11.34 11.82
N LEU A 121 1.75 -11.35 11.79
CA LEU A 121 2.58 -10.27 11.24
C LEU A 121 2.44 -10.13 9.72
N ILE A 122 1.91 -11.15 9.03
CA ILE A 122 1.49 -11.02 7.63
C ILE A 122 0.41 -9.93 7.52
N GLY A 123 -0.36 -9.67 8.57
CA GLY A 123 -1.32 -8.57 8.62
C GLY A 123 -0.69 -7.16 8.61
N LEU A 124 0.64 -7.04 8.71
CA LEU A 124 1.31 -5.75 8.63
C LEU A 124 1.09 -5.12 7.25
N PRO A 125 0.61 -3.85 7.19
CA PRO A 125 0.48 -3.13 5.94
C PRO A 125 1.82 -3.07 5.21
N TYR A 126 1.77 -3.36 3.92
CA TYR A 126 2.85 -3.35 2.95
C TYR A 126 3.93 -4.44 3.15
N PHE A 127 4.35 -4.71 4.38
CA PHE A 127 5.38 -5.70 4.70
C PHE A 127 4.88 -7.15 4.81
N GLY A 128 3.56 -7.36 4.81
CA GLY A 128 2.98 -8.68 5.02
C GLY A 128 3.41 -9.76 4.02
N ILE A 129 3.51 -9.41 2.73
CA ILE A 129 3.94 -10.35 1.68
C ILE A 129 5.41 -10.77 1.89
N PRO A 130 6.39 -9.84 2.02
CA PRO A 130 7.76 -10.20 2.40
C PRO A 130 7.87 -11.06 3.67
N ILE A 131 7.10 -10.73 4.71
CA ILE A 131 7.08 -11.49 5.96
C ILE A 131 6.57 -12.92 5.73
N SER A 132 5.49 -13.08 4.96
CA SER A 132 4.96 -14.40 4.60
C SER A 132 6.01 -15.27 3.90
N VAL A 133 6.76 -14.70 2.94
CA VAL A 133 7.86 -15.40 2.27
C VAL A 133 8.96 -15.78 3.26
N LEU A 134 9.36 -14.85 4.13
CA LEU A 134 10.39 -15.10 5.14
C LEU A 134 9.99 -16.23 6.10
N LEU A 135 8.79 -16.17 6.67
CA LEU A 135 8.30 -17.20 7.61
C LEU A 135 8.18 -18.56 6.93
N THR A 136 7.71 -18.61 5.69
CA THR A 136 7.59 -19.85 4.92
C THR A 136 8.95 -20.47 4.63
N LEU A 137 9.93 -19.67 4.19
CA LEU A 137 11.30 -20.14 3.97
C LEU A 137 11.94 -20.61 5.28
N TRP A 138 11.68 -19.90 6.39
CA TRP A 138 12.21 -20.28 7.70
C TRP A 138 11.63 -21.59 8.20
N SER A 139 10.32 -21.81 8.02
CA SER A 139 9.67 -23.08 8.32
C SER A 139 10.20 -24.23 7.47
N LEU A 140 10.48 -23.99 6.18
CA LEU A 140 11.13 -24.98 5.33
C LEU A 140 12.54 -25.34 5.83
N LEU A 141 13.33 -24.36 6.26
CA LEU A 141 14.66 -24.62 6.86
C LEU A 141 14.55 -25.43 8.16
N ALA A 142 13.60 -25.07 9.01
CA ALA A 142 13.29 -25.81 10.24
C ALA A 142 12.85 -27.25 9.93
N GLU A 143 12.06 -27.46 8.88
CA GLU A 143 11.61 -28.77 8.43
C GLU A 143 12.77 -29.62 7.91
N ILE A 144 13.63 -29.07 7.04
CA ILE A 144 14.82 -29.76 6.54
C ILE A 144 15.73 -30.18 7.70
N LYS A 145 15.91 -29.31 8.71
CA LYS A 145 16.69 -29.61 9.90
C LYS A 145 16.06 -30.70 10.76
N GLY A 146 14.76 -30.62 11.00
CA GLY A 146 14.02 -31.63 11.75
C GLY A 146 14.07 -33.01 11.07
N ILE A 147 13.84 -33.08 9.76
CA ILE A 147 13.94 -34.32 8.99
C ILE A 147 15.36 -34.87 9.03
N GLN A 148 16.38 -34.03 8.82
CA GLN A 148 17.78 -34.43 8.93
C GLN A 148 18.07 -35.10 10.28
N GLU A 149 17.54 -34.55 11.37
CA GLU A 149 17.79 -35.08 12.72
C GLU A 149 17.15 -36.45 12.93
N ILE A 150 15.86 -36.61 12.57
CA ILE A 150 15.14 -37.88 12.82
C ILE A 150 15.49 -38.99 11.81
N THR A 151 16.00 -38.63 10.63
CA THR A 151 16.32 -39.59 9.55
C THR A 151 17.81 -39.85 9.38
N GLN A 152 18.68 -39.01 9.95
CA GLN A 152 20.12 -38.99 9.71
C GLN A 152 20.51 -38.84 8.23
N LEU A 153 19.59 -38.35 7.39
CA LEU A 153 19.90 -38.03 5.99
C LEU A 153 20.90 -36.88 5.90
N SER A 154 21.65 -36.86 4.80
CA SER A 154 22.41 -35.65 4.42
C SER A 154 21.45 -34.49 4.17
N ILE A 155 21.95 -33.25 4.22
CA ILE A 155 21.12 -32.06 3.96
C ILE A 155 20.42 -32.13 2.58
N TRP A 156 21.12 -32.67 1.57
CA TRP A 156 20.57 -32.89 0.23
C TRP A 156 19.52 -34.00 0.22
N GLY A 157 19.72 -35.06 1.00
CA GLY A 157 18.73 -36.12 1.17
C GLY A 157 17.45 -35.61 1.84
N ALA A 158 17.58 -34.85 2.93
CA ALA A 158 16.45 -34.24 3.62
C ALA A 158 15.70 -33.24 2.72
N PHE A 159 16.43 -32.42 1.97
CA PHE A 159 15.85 -31.51 0.97
C PHE A 159 15.10 -32.26 -0.15
N ALA A 160 15.69 -33.33 -0.70
CA ALA A 160 15.04 -34.16 -1.70
C ALA A 160 13.79 -34.86 -1.16
N CYS A 161 13.83 -35.32 0.10
CA CYS A 161 12.68 -35.90 0.79
C CYS A 161 11.53 -34.89 0.92
N ASN A 162 11.84 -33.63 1.27
CA ASN A 162 10.87 -32.55 1.32
C ASN A 162 10.24 -32.26 -0.05
N ILE A 163 11.04 -32.16 -1.12
CA ILE A 163 10.55 -31.94 -2.49
C ILE A 163 9.65 -33.08 -2.96
N LEU A 164 10.07 -34.32 -2.75
CA LEU A 164 9.27 -35.48 -3.15
C LEU A 164 7.99 -35.57 -2.31
N GLY A 165 8.05 -35.26 -1.01
CA GLY A 165 6.88 -35.09 -0.16
C GLY A 165 5.92 -34.03 -0.69
N TRP A 166 6.46 -32.90 -1.17
CA TRP A 166 5.72 -31.85 -1.87
C TRP A 166 5.00 -32.36 -3.11
N ILE A 167 5.67 -33.13 -3.94
CA ILE A 167 5.04 -33.73 -5.14
C ILE A 167 3.91 -34.68 -4.74
N VAL A 168 4.12 -35.58 -3.77
CA VAL A 168 3.08 -36.50 -3.29
C VAL A 168 1.90 -35.73 -2.70
N HIS A 169 2.16 -34.67 -1.93
CA HIS A 169 1.14 -33.81 -1.37
C HIS A 169 0.29 -33.13 -2.46
N GLN A 170 0.93 -32.58 -3.50
CA GLN A 170 0.25 -31.97 -4.64
C GLN A 170 -0.64 -32.98 -5.39
N VAL A 171 -0.17 -34.21 -5.58
CA VAL A 171 -0.95 -35.28 -6.20
C VAL A 171 -2.15 -35.66 -5.32
N SER A 172 -1.94 -35.78 -4.01
CA SER A 172 -3.01 -36.06 -3.04
C SER A 172 -4.08 -34.97 -3.04
N GLN A 173 -3.70 -33.70 -3.03
CA GLN A 173 -4.62 -32.57 -3.08
C GLN A 173 -5.49 -32.57 -4.35
N ARG A 174 -4.91 -32.96 -5.50
CA ARG A 174 -5.62 -32.99 -6.79
C ARG A 174 -6.51 -34.21 -6.99
N THR A 175 -6.29 -35.30 -6.25
CA THR A 175 -7.02 -36.56 -6.39
C THR A 175 -8.06 -36.70 -5.29
N ILE A 176 -7.64 -37.07 -4.07
CA ILE A 176 -8.49 -37.32 -2.91
C ILE A 176 -8.84 -36.01 -2.20
N GLY A 177 -8.02 -34.98 -2.35
CA GLY A 177 -8.19 -33.69 -1.68
C GLY A 177 -9.33 -32.82 -2.21
N ARG A 178 -9.73 -32.94 -3.48
CA ARG A 178 -10.81 -32.12 -4.07
C ARG A 178 -12.13 -32.13 -3.29
N PRO A 179 -12.72 -33.29 -2.93
CA PRO A 179 -13.95 -33.31 -2.13
C PRO A 179 -13.72 -32.72 -0.72
N ILE A 180 -12.52 -32.84 -0.17
CA ILE A 180 -12.16 -32.30 1.14
C ILE A 180 -12.03 -30.78 1.10
N THR A 181 -11.41 -30.24 0.05
CA THR A 181 -11.35 -28.79 -0.19
C THR A 181 -12.75 -28.21 -0.39
N ALA A 182 -13.62 -28.90 -1.15
CA ALA A 182 -15.01 -28.49 -1.31
C ALA A 182 -15.78 -28.50 0.03
N PHE A 183 -15.57 -29.53 0.85
CA PHE A 183 -16.14 -29.60 2.20
C PHE A 183 -15.58 -28.51 3.13
N GLY A 184 -14.28 -28.22 3.06
CA GLY A 184 -13.64 -27.13 3.80
C GLY A 184 -14.20 -25.77 3.39
N GLN A 185 -14.37 -25.52 2.09
CA GLN A 185 -15.01 -24.31 1.58
C GLN A 185 -16.46 -24.20 2.04
N TRP A 186 -17.21 -25.30 2.03
CA TRP A 186 -18.57 -25.34 2.56
C TRP A 186 -18.62 -24.98 4.05
N LEU A 187 -17.71 -25.52 4.87
CA LEU A 187 -17.59 -25.17 6.28
C LEU A 187 -17.24 -23.69 6.49
N LEU A 188 -16.31 -23.16 5.69
CA LEU A 188 -15.93 -21.74 5.74
C LEU A 188 -17.10 -20.84 5.36
N ASN A 189 -17.83 -21.16 4.31
CA ASN A 189 -19.03 -20.42 3.90
C ASN A 189 -20.12 -20.47 4.98
N LEU A 190 -20.32 -21.63 5.61
CA LEU A 190 -21.26 -21.80 6.72
C LEU A 190 -20.87 -20.93 7.93
N ALA A 191 -19.58 -20.95 8.29
CA ALA A 191 -19.02 -20.14 9.38
C ALA A 191 -19.18 -18.64 9.08
N ALA A 192 -18.77 -18.22 7.89
CA ALA A 192 -18.85 -16.83 7.41
C ALA A 192 -20.29 -16.35 7.23
N GLY A 193 -21.23 -17.27 6.97
CA GLY A 193 -22.64 -16.96 6.69
C GLY A 193 -22.89 -16.35 5.32
N THR A 194 -21.92 -16.47 4.41
CA THR A 194 -21.97 -16.01 3.03
C THR A 194 -21.05 -16.89 2.19
N GLU A 195 -21.26 -16.91 0.88
CA GLU A 195 -20.30 -17.49 -0.05
C GLU A 195 -19.04 -16.62 -0.06
N LEU A 196 -17.91 -17.19 0.35
CA LEU A 196 -16.65 -16.47 0.42
C LEU A 196 -15.98 -16.47 -0.96
N VAL A 197 -15.84 -15.28 -1.52
CA VAL A 197 -14.96 -15.03 -2.64
C VAL A 197 -13.53 -14.93 -2.12
N THR A 198 -12.63 -15.74 -2.68
CA THR A 198 -11.21 -15.78 -2.29
C THR A 198 -10.28 -15.42 -3.44
N ASP A 199 -10.79 -15.44 -4.67
CA ASP A 199 -10.05 -15.03 -5.85
C ASP A 199 -9.76 -13.53 -5.82
N ARG A 200 -8.52 -13.15 -6.13
CA ARG A 200 -8.07 -11.77 -6.02
C ARG A 200 -8.78 -10.84 -7.00
N GLN A 201 -9.02 -11.27 -8.24
CA GLN A 201 -9.65 -10.41 -9.24
C GLN A 201 -11.12 -10.18 -8.88
N GLN A 202 -11.82 -11.22 -8.45
CA GLN A 202 -13.21 -11.08 -7.98
C GLN A 202 -13.30 -10.23 -6.70
N LEU A 203 -12.32 -10.33 -5.78
CA LEU A 203 -12.24 -9.43 -4.63
C LEU A 203 -12.03 -7.97 -5.05
N GLU A 204 -11.17 -7.73 -6.03
CA GLU A 204 -10.98 -6.39 -6.64
C GLU A 204 -12.28 -5.87 -7.26
N GLU A 205 -13.03 -6.70 -7.98
CA GLU A 205 -14.34 -6.38 -8.57
C GLU A 205 -15.39 -6.03 -7.51
N ILE A 206 -15.46 -6.80 -6.41
CA ILE A 206 -16.38 -6.52 -5.28
C ILE A 206 -16.13 -5.13 -4.71
N VAL A 207 -14.85 -4.76 -4.54
CA VAL A 207 -14.48 -3.45 -3.99
C VAL A 207 -14.79 -2.36 -5.01
N MET A 208 -14.41 -2.53 -6.28
CA MET A 208 -14.72 -1.59 -7.37
C MET A 208 -16.23 -1.39 -7.61
N ALA A 209 -17.06 -2.39 -7.32
CA ALA A 209 -18.52 -2.29 -7.46
C ALA A 209 -19.17 -1.29 -6.49
N GLY A 210 -18.44 -0.80 -5.47
CA GLY A 210 -18.99 0.18 -4.53
C GLY A 210 -19.50 -0.41 -3.23
N ASN A 211 -19.33 0.32 -2.12
CA ASN A 211 -20.07 0.02 -0.89
C ASN A 211 -21.50 0.58 -0.98
N GLN A 212 -22.44 -0.17 -1.56
CA GLN A 212 -23.84 0.26 -1.72
C GLN A 212 -24.57 0.57 -0.40
N SER A 213 -24.04 0.10 0.73
CA SER A 213 -24.70 0.18 2.05
C SER A 213 -24.44 1.49 2.81
N THR A 214 -23.54 2.35 2.33
CA THR A 214 -23.12 3.59 3.01
C THR A 214 -23.46 4.80 2.14
N SER A 215 -24.73 5.21 2.14
CA SER A 215 -25.06 6.61 1.83
C SER A 215 -24.74 7.42 3.08
N PHE A 216 -23.63 8.15 3.09
CA PHE A 216 -23.38 9.10 4.16
C PHE A 216 -24.50 10.15 4.17
N GLN A 217 -25.18 10.32 5.30
CA GLN A 217 -26.11 11.43 5.45
C GLN A 217 -25.29 12.71 5.53
N ILE A 218 -25.39 13.55 4.50
CA ILE A 218 -24.76 14.86 4.45
C ILE A 218 -25.57 15.80 5.33
N THR A 219 -24.99 16.26 6.44
CA THR A 219 -25.57 17.33 7.25
C THR A 219 -25.04 18.67 6.74
N THR A 220 -25.93 19.63 6.51
CA THR A 220 -25.57 21.02 6.12
C THR A 220 -25.06 21.86 7.29
N ASP A 221 -25.07 21.34 8.50
CA ASP A 221 -24.61 22.03 9.70
C ASP A 221 -23.07 22.07 9.71
N LEU A 222 -22.51 23.24 9.42
CA LEU A 222 -21.11 23.53 9.66
C LEU A 222 -20.84 23.41 11.16
N LEU A 223 -19.84 22.61 11.55
CA LEU A 223 -19.34 22.68 12.93
C LEU A 223 -18.85 24.12 13.18
N PRO A 224 -19.14 24.72 14.34
CA PRO A 224 -18.55 26.00 14.71
C PRO A 224 -17.03 25.89 14.56
N GLN A 225 -16.40 26.82 13.84
CA GLN A 225 -14.95 26.94 13.89
C GLN A 225 -14.56 27.01 15.37
N GLU A 226 -13.72 26.07 15.82
CA GLU A 226 -13.13 26.19 17.16
C GLU A 226 -12.31 27.48 17.19
N THR A 227 -12.91 28.53 17.76
CA THR A 227 -12.25 29.79 18.01
C THR A 227 -11.21 29.55 19.08
N ASN A 228 -9.96 29.38 18.65
CA ASN A 228 -8.81 29.34 19.52
C ASN A 228 -8.78 30.61 20.38
N LYS A 229 -9.25 30.52 21.63
CA LYS A 229 -8.97 31.55 22.63
C LYS A 229 -7.45 31.59 22.81
N PRO A 230 -6.79 32.75 22.69
CA PRO A 230 -5.35 32.84 22.89
C PRO A 230 -5.05 32.49 24.34
N GLN A 231 -4.59 31.25 24.56
CA GLN A 231 -4.19 30.77 25.87
C GLN A 231 -2.81 31.37 26.18
N LYS A 232 -2.79 32.62 26.66
CA LYS A 232 -1.62 33.19 27.33
C LYS A 232 -1.31 32.33 28.55
N GLN A 233 -0.29 31.48 28.51
CA GLN A 233 0.26 30.95 29.76
C GLN A 233 1.76 30.65 29.69
N LYS A 234 2.40 31.12 30.77
CA LYS A 234 3.84 31.18 31.02
C LYS A 234 4.50 29.81 30.98
N ILE A 235 5.55 29.69 30.20
CA ILE A 235 6.53 28.60 30.25
C ILE A 235 7.10 28.54 31.68
N LYS A 236 6.81 27.47 32.44
CA LYS A 236 7.65 27.11 33.58
C LYS A 236 8.76 26.22 33.04
N SER A 237 10.00 26.70 33.13
CA SER A 237 11.15 26.00 32.54
C SER A 237 11.33 24.62 33.16
N LEU A 238 11.50 23.63 32.29
CA LEU A 238 11.87 22.24 32.61
C LEU A 238 13.11 22.17 33.52
N PHE A 239 13.96 23.20 33.46
CA PHE A 239 15.14 23.41 34.30
C PHE A 239 14.83 23.37 35.81
N LYS A 240 13.65 23.84 36.26
CA LYS A 240 13.28 23.77 37.68
C LYS A 240 13.15 22.34 38.19
N TYR A 241 12.64 21.43 37.37
CA TYR A 241 12.48 20.02 37.76
C TYR A 241 13.79 19.26 37.74
N ILE A 242 14.71 19.62 36.83
CA ILE A 242 16.08 19.09 36.80
C ILE A 242 16.84 19.53 38.07
N VAL A 243 16.74 20.80 38.45
CA VAL A 243 17.39 21.33 39.68
C VAL A 243 16.79 20.69 40.94
N ILE A 244 15.45 20.54 41.01
CA ILE A 244 14.80 19.85 42.13
C ILE A 244 15.23 18.38 42.19
N GLY A 245 15.32 17.70 41.04
CA GLY A 245 15.82 16.33 40.95
C GLY A 245 17.27 16.20 41.43
N PHE A 246 18.13 17.15 41.06
CA PHE A 246 19.54 17.18 41.48
C PHE A 246 19.70 17.47 42.99
N ILE A 247 18.86 18.36 43.54
CA ILE A 247 18.83 18.65 44.99
C ILE A 247 18.33 17.43 45.77
N ALA A 248 17.25 16.79 45.31
CA ALA A 248 16.74 15.57 45.92
C ALA A 248 17.78 14.44 45.85
N PHE A 249 18.47 14.29 44.72
CA PHE A 249 19.56 13.34 44.52
C PHE A 249 20.74 13.59 45.47
N SER A 250 21.14 14.85 45.64
CA SER A 250 22.22 15.25 46.54
C SER A 250 21.86 15.00 48.01
N ILE A 251 20.60 15.24 48.40
CA ILE A 251 20.10 14.97 49.75
C ILE A 251 20.07 13.47 50.04
N VAL A 252 19.67 12.64 49.07
CA VAL A 252 19.68 11.18 49.21
C VAL A 252 21.11 10.64 49.37
N ILE A 253 22.09 11.20 48.65
CA ILE A 253 23.51 10.85 48.82
C ILE A 253 24.02 11.25 50.21
N LEU A 254 23.69 12.45 50.67
CA LEU A 254 24.13 12.98 51.98
C LEU A 254 23.51 12.24 53.17
N LEU A 255 22.31 11.69 53.02
CA LEU A 255 21.57 10.99 54.08
C LEU A 255 21.72 9.47 54.01
N SER A 256 22.40 8.92 53.00
CA SER A 256 22.58 7.47 52.87
C SER A 256 23.64 6.98 53.88
N PRO A 257 23.33 6.00 54.74
CA PRO A 257 24.27 5.53 55.75
C PRO A 257 25.47 4.86 55.08
N ALA A 258 26.68 5.19 55.56
CA ALA A 258 27.95 4.61 55.15
C ALA A 258 28.07 3.12 55.58
N SER A 259 27.14 2.29 55.13
CA SER A 259 27.20 0.84 55.28
C SER A 259 28.02 0.25 54.12
N GLY A 260 28.77 -0.82 54.39
CA GLY A 260 29.67 -1.47 53.42
C GLY A 260 29.00 -2.00 52.13
N ASN A 261 27.67 -1.90 52.02
CA ASN A 261 26.86 -2.33 50.89
C ASN A 261 26.34 -1.15 50.03
N PHE A 262 26.84 0.07 50.22
CA PHE A 262 26.42 1.24 49.43
C PHE A 262 26.52 0.99 47.92
N PHE A 263 27.66 0.48 47.45
CA PHE A 263 27.87 0.19 46.04
C PHE A 263 26.92 -0.88 45.49
N SER A 264 26.55 -1.90 46.27
CA SER A 264 25.63 -2.95 45.80
C SER A 264 24.19 -2.46 45.74
N ILE A 265 23.76 -1.61 46.67
CA ILE A 265 22.43 -0.97 46.63
C ILE A 265 22.33 -0.04 45.41
N TRP A 266 23.34 0.78 45.15
CA TRP A 266 23.39 1.64 43.97
C TRP A 266 23.46 0.87 42.66
N TYR A 267 24.29 -0.18 42.60
CA TYR A 267 24.36 -1.05 41.43
C TYR A 267 23.02 -1.73 41.16
N THR A 268 22.35 -2.23 42.20
CA THR A 268 21.03 -2.86 42.06
C THR A 268 19.97 -1.84 41.63
N ALA A 269 19.92 -0.66 42.25
CA ALA A 269 18.98 0.40 41.86
C ALA A 269 19.22 0.91 40.43
N PHE A 270 20.48 1.06 40.02
CA PHE A 270 20.84 1.39 38.64
C PHE A 270 20.43 0.29 37.68
N ASN A 271 20.75 -0.97 37.99
CA ASN A 271 20.38 -2.14 37.18
C ASN A 271 18.85 -2.26 37.04
N ASP A 272 18.10 -2.07 38.13
CA ASP A 272 16.63 -2.09 38.12
C ASP A 272 16.06 -0.92 37.32
N THR A 273 16.69 0.27 37.40
CA THR A 273 16.28 1.44 36.59
C THR A 273 16.54 1.20 35.10
N VAL A 274 17.70 0.65 34.74
CA VAL A 274 18.04 0.29 33.36
C VAL A 274 17.09 -0.80 32.85
N LYS A 275 16.82 -1.83 33.65
CA LYS A 275 15.87 -2.89 33.31
C LYS A 275 14.47 -2.34 33.11
N LEU A 276 13.96 -1.51 34.02
CA LEU A 276 12.67 -0.84 33.86
C LEU A 276 12.62 0.02 32.60
N THR A 277 13.72 0.72 32.28
CA THR A 277 13.83 1.51 31.05
C THR A 277 13.72 0.63 29.81
N ILE A 278 14.42 -0.51 29.78
CA ILE A 278 14.36 -1.49 28.68
C ILE A 278 12.96 -2.11 28.59
N ASP A 279 12.35 -2.47 29.71
CA ASP A 279 11.01 -3.03 29.77
C ASP A 279 9.98 -2.02 29.22
N LEU A 280 10.06 -0.75 29.61
CA LEU A 280 9.19 0.32 29.10
C LEU A 280 9.40 0.58 27.61
N ILE A 281 10.64 0.58 27.12
CA ILE A 281 10.94 0.69 25.69
C ILE A 281 10.32 -0.50 24.94
N SER A 282 10.48 -1.72 25.46
CA SER A 282 9.95 -2.93 24.85
C SER A 282 8.42 -2.93 24.79
N ILE A 283 7.77 -2.57 25.89
CA ILE A 283 6.31 -2.39 25.95
C ILE A 283 5.86 -1.32 24.96
N GLY A 284 6.59 -0.19 24.88
CA GLY A 284 6.33 0.88 23.92
C GLY A 284 6.42 0.39 22.47
N LEU A 285 7.45 -0.36 22.11
CA LEU A 285 7.62 -0.94 20.78
C LEU A 285 6.53 -1.97 20.43
N ILE A 286 6.11 -2.80 21.38
CA ILE A 286 5.00 -3.76 21.19
C ILE A 286 3.69 -3.01 20.98
N ALA A 287 3.39 -2.01 21.82
CA ALA A 287 2.21 -1.18 21.67
C ALA A 287 2.19 -0.46 20.31
N LEU A 288 3.37 0.00 19.85
CA LEU A 288 3.55 0.62 18.55
C LEU A 288 3.25 -0.34 17.40
N LEU A 289 3.81 -1.55 17.46
CA LEU A 289 3.57 -2.61 16.48
C LEU A 289 2.08 -2.97 16.40
N CYS A 290 1.43 -3.14 17.56
CA CYS A 290 -0.01 -3.37 17.63
C CYS A 290 -0.81 -2.24 16.98
N SER A 291 -0.45 -0.98 17.25
CA SER A 291 -1.10 0.20 16.64
C SER A 291 -1.02 0.18 15.10
N ILE A 292 0.15 -0.17 14.54
CA ILE A 292 0.35 -0.28 13.09
C ILE A 292 -0.48 -1.42 12.50
N ILE A 293 -0.46 -2.61 13.12
CA ILE A 293 -1.25 -3.78 12.68
C ILE A 293 -2.75 -3.47 12.69
N PHE A 294 -3.23 -2.69 13.66
CA PHE A 294 -4.64 -2.33 13.77
C PHE A 294 -5.06 -1.12 12.93
N THR A 295 -4.12 -0.42 12.28
CA THR A 295 -4.44 0.76 11.46
C THR A 295 -5.46 0.48 10.34
N PRO A 296 -5.40 -0.65 9.59
CA PRO A 296 -6.41 -0.97 8.57
C PRO A 296 -7.81 -1.19 9.12
N LEU A 297 -7.97 -1.50 10.42
CA LEU A 297 -9.27 -1.90 10.96
C LEU A 297 -10.34 -0.81 10.80
N GLU A 298 -9.96 0.47 10.84
CA GLU A 298 -10.91 1.57 10.59
C GLU A 298 -11.62 1.38 9.24
N SER A 299 -10.84 1.18 8.18
CA SER A 299 -11.37 1.06 6.81
C SER A 299 -11.98 -0.31 6.54
N LEU A 300 -11.40 -1.38 7.10
CA LEU A 300 -11.93 -2.74 6.97
C LEU A 300 -13.30 -2.89 7.64
N THR A 301 -13.46 -2.31 8.84
CA THR A 301 -14.73 -2.40 9.58
C THR A 301 -15.80 -1.46 9.01
N TRP A 302 -15.38 -0.31 8.48
CA TRP A 302 -16.24 0.56 7.66
C TRP A 302 -16.78 -0.19 6.44
N TRP A 303 -15.90 -0.84 5.67
CA TRP A 303 -16.28 -1.62 4.49
C TRP A 303 -17.23 -2.78 4.83
N ALA A 304 -16.92 -3.52 5.89
CA ALA A 304 -17.74 -4.65 6.32
C ALA A 304 -19.08 -4.24 6.94
N GLY A 305 -19.37 -2.94 7.10
CA GLY A 305 -20.62 -2.44 7.68
C GLY A 305 -20.79 -2.83 9.15
N TRP A 306 -19.68 -2.94 9.89
CA TRP A 306 -19.69 -3.33 11.30
C TRP A 306 -20.23 -2.25 12.23
N TYR A 307 -20.31 -1.02 11.73
CA TYR A 307 -20.81 0.15 12.44
C TYR A 307 -21.78 0.88 11.50
N GLU A 308 -22.73 1.62 12.07
CA GLU A 308 -23.60 2.50 11.28
C GLU A 308 -22.76 3.52 10.53
N ALA A 309 -23.18 3.84 9.29
CA ALA A 309 -22.56 4.87 8.49
C ALA A 309 -22.53 6.18 9.31
N PRO A 310 -21.34 6.74 9.59
CA PRO A 310 -21.25 8.09 10.13
C PRO A 310 -22.12 9.05 9.33
N THR A 311 -22.67 10.10 9.95
CA THR A 311 -22.99 11.29 9.16
C THR A 311 -21.65 11.91 8.72
N LEU A 312 -21.51 12.24 7.44
CA LEU A 312 -20.33 12.97 6.98
C LEU A 312 -20.42 14.38 7.56
N ARG A 313 -19.46 14.72 8.41
CA ARG A 313 -19.30 16.07 8.94
C ARG A 313 -18.27 16.79 8.08
N TYR A 314 -18.73 17.77 7.31
CA TYR A 314 -17.84 18.62 6.53
C TYR A 314 -17.36 19.80 7.38
N SER A 315 -16.07 19.78 7.71
CA SER A 315 -15.37 20.94 8.28
C SER A 315 -14.54 21.69 7.23
N GLY A 316 -14.56 21.22 5.99
CA GLY A 316 -13.87 21.85 4.88
C GLY A 316 -14.52 23.15 4.41
N SER A 317 -13.82 23.89 3.57
CA SER A 317 -14.33 25.10 2.93
C SER A 317 -13.75 25.25 1.54
N LEU A 318 -14.39 26.10 0.74
CA LEU A 318 -13.69 26.70 -0.39
C LEU A 318 -12.61 27.64 0.15
N VAL A 319 -11.47 27.71 -0.51
CA VAL A 319 -10.39 28.66 -0.17
C VAL A 319 -10.83 30.08 -0.51
N ALA A 320 -11.40 30.26 -1.71
CA ALA A 320 -12.01 31.51 -2.18
C ALA A 320 -13.44 31.25 -2.67
N GLU A 321 -14.33 32.23 -2.55
CA GLU A 321 -15.69 32.12 -3.07
C GLU A 321 -15.69 32.11 -4.61
N VAL A 322 -16.36 31.11 -5.19
CA VAL A 322 -16.59 31.03 -6.63
C VAL A 322 -17.95 31.69 -6.95
N PRO A 323 -18.03 32.66 -7.88
CA PRO A 323 -19.25 33.42 -8.17
C PRO A 323 -20.46 32.54 -8.50
N ASP A 324 -20.23 31.47 -9.28
CA ASP A 324 -21.15 30.37 -9.48
C ASP A 324 -20.43 29.05 -9.24
N ARG A 325 -20.74 28.39 -8.11
CA ARG A 325 -20.10 27.13 -7.71
C ARG A 325 -20.29 26.02 -8.72
N GLN A 326 -21.30 26.09 -9.58
CA GLN A 326 -21.54 25.10 -10.63
C GLN A 326 -20.78 25.41 -11.92
N ASP A 327 -20.24 26.63 -12.07
CA ASP A 327 -19.55 27.08 -13.27
C ASP A 327 -18.01 27.01 -13.17
N ALA A 328 -17.47 26.40 -12.12
CA ALA A 328 -16.02 26.23 -12.00
C ALA A 328 -15.44 25.48 -13.22
N SER A 329 -14.28 25.92 -13.72
CA SER A 329 -13.57 25.31 -14.86
C SER A 329 -12.82 24.05 -14.44
N VAL A 330 -12.36 24.01 -13.19
CA VAL A 330 -11.73 22.84 -12.56
C VAL A 330 -12.04 22.83 -11.06
N TYR A 331 -12.26 21.64 -10.51
CA TYR A 331 -12.39 21.43 -9.06
C TYR A 331 -11.10 20.84 -8.52
N VAL A 332 -10.49 21.55 -7.57
CA VAL A 332 -9.20 21.18 -6.98
C VAL A 332 -9.43 20.71 -5.55
N LEU A 333 -8.98 19.50 -5.22
CA LEU A 333 -9.00 18.99 -3.84
C LEU A 333 -7.56 18.90 -3.31
N TYR A 334 -7.32 19.48 -2.14
CA TYR A 334 -6.02 19.41 -1.47
C TYR A 334 -5.98 18.29 -0.42
N LEU A 335 -4.96 17.43 -0.51
CA LEU A 335 -4.68 16.33 0.42
C LEU A 335 -3.30 16.55 1.06
N ASP A 336 -3.29 16.82 2.36
CA ASP A 336 -2.09 17.22 3.09
C ASP A 336 -1.18 16.04 3.48
N GLY A 337 0.02 16.37 3.94
CA GLY A 337 1.03 15.44 4.42
C GLY A 337 0.69 14.75 5.75
N ILE A 338 1.58 13.86 6.18
CA ILE A 338 1.36 12.95 7.34
C ILE A 338 1.25 13.67 8.70
N ASN A 339 1.55 14.97 8.77
CA ASN A 339 1.41 15.77 9.98
C ASN A 339 -0.06 16.11 10.31
N GLN A 340 -0.99 15.86 9.40
CA GLN A 340 -2.39 16.24 9.57
C GLN A 340 -3.10 15.34 10.61
N GLY A 341 -3.44 15.91 11.76
CA GLY A 341 -4.27 15.27 12.81
C GLY A 341 -5.70 15.81 12.91
N THR A 342 -5.92 17.03 12.41
CA THR A 342 -7.19 17.79 12.47
C THR A 342 -7.52 18.42 11.11
N TYR A 343 -8.68 19.08 11.02
CA TYR A 343 -9.09 19.79 9.80
C TYR A 343 -8.32 21.11 9.60
N GLN A 344 -7.67 21.62 10.64
CA GLN A 344 -6.87 22.83 10.57
C GLN A 344 -5.49 22.48 9.99
N TYR A 345 -5.09 23.18 8.94
CA TYR A 345 -3.77 23.00 8.38
C TYR A 345 -2.71 23.82 9.12
N LEU A 346 -1.45 23.46 8.91
CA LEU A 346 -0.33 24.26 9.38
C LEU A 346 -0.32 25.63 8.68
N PRO A 347 0.17 26.71 9.31
CA PRO A 347 0.18 28.04 8.71
C PRO A 347 0.86 28.12 7.34
N ILE A 348 1.91 27.31 7.11
CA ILE A 348 2.61 27.22 5.82
C ILE A 348 1.72 26.66 4.70
N VAL A 349 0.83 25.72 5.03
CA VAL A 349 -0.11 25.11 4.10
C VAL A 349 -1.29 26.05 3.82
N GLU A 350 -1.83 26.70 4.86
CA GLU A 350 -2.88 27.73 4.68
C GLU A 350 -2.37 28.86 3.77
N ASN A 351 -1.16 29.38 4.03
CA ASN A 351 -0.53 30.39 3.18
C ASN A 351 -0.34 29.93 1.73
N PHE A 352 0.04 28.67 1.52
CA PHE A 352 0.13 28.09 0.18
C PHE A 352 -1.23 28.05 -0.53
N LEU A 353 -2.28 27.57 0.14
CA LEU A 353 -3.61 27.47 -0.44
C LEU A 353 -4.21 28.85 -0.76
N ASP A 354 -4.08 29.80 0.17
CA ASP A 354 -4.57 31.17 -0.04
C ASP A 354 -3.81 31.83 -1.22
N SER A 355 -2.48 31.69 -1.26
CA SER A 355 -1.68 32.22 -2.37
C SER A 355 -1.98 31.52 -3.71
N LEU A 356 -2.36 30.24 -3.69
CA LEU A 356 -2.77 29.51 -4.90
C LEU A 356 -4.12 29.99 -5.41
N ALA A 357 -5.06 30.28 -4.51
CA ALA A 357 -6.33 30.90 -4.89
C ALA A 357 -6.11 32.29 -5.52
N ASP A 358 -5.20 33.10 -4.97
CA ASP A 358 -4.84 34.41 -5.55
C ASP A 358 -4.14 34.29 -6.92
N ALA A 359 -3.36 33.22 -7.12
CA ALA A 359 -2.62 32.96 -8.36
C ALA A 359 -3.47 32.29 -9.46
N THR A 360 -4.70 31.88 -9.14
CA THR A 360 -5.60 31.21 -10.09
C THR A 360 -6.83 32.08 -10.40
N PRO A 361 -7.47 31.91 -11.58
CA PRO A 361 -8.68 32.67 -11.88
C PRO A 361 -9.84 32.26 -10.97
N SER A 362 -10.85 33.13 -10.83
CA SER A 362 -11.98 32.95 -9.90
C SER A 362 -12.90 31.77 -10.22
N ASP A 363 -12.73 31.13 -11.39
CA ASP A 363 -13.46 29.93 -11.80
C ASP A 363 -12.75 28.62 -11.39
N VAL A 364 -11.62 28.69 -10.68
CA VAL A 364 -10.94 27.53 -10.09
C VAL A 364 -11.47 27.29 -8.68
N ALA A 365 -12.19 26.19 -8.46
CA ALA A 365 -12.76 25.87 -7.15
C ALA A 365 -11.77 25.04 -6.31
N ILE A 366 -11.08 25.68 -5.36
CA ILE A 366 -10.13 25.00 -4.46
C ILE A 366 -10.82 24.61 -3.14
N ILE A 367 -10.88 23.31 -2.87
CA ILE A 367 -11.52 22.71 -1.71
C ILE A 367 -10.44 22.27 -0.70
N LYS A 368 -10.59 22.73 0.54
CA LYS A 368 -9.70 22.43 1.66
C LYS A 368 -10.44 21.80 2.85
N GLY A 369 -9.71 21.24 3.81
CA GLY A 369 -10.24 20.60 5.03
C GLY A 369 -10.71 19.16 4.84
N ILE A 370 -9.99 18.40 4.02
CA ILE A 370 -10.21 16.96 3.79
C ILE A 370 -9.25 16.17 4.67
N MET A 371 -9.70 15.03 5.21
CA MET A 371 -8.87 14.12 6.00
C MET A 371 -8.44 12.91 5.16
N PRO A 372 -7.31 12.98 4.44
CA PRO A 372 -6.93 11.96 3.47
C PRO A 372 -6.57 10.62 4.11
N TYR A 373 -6.27 10.61 5.41
CA TYR A 373 -5.89 9.42 6.18
C TYR A 373 -7.08 8.76 6.92
N SER A 374 -8.33 9.14 6.64
CA SER A 374 -9.52 8.52 7.25
C SER A 374 -10.59 8.21 6.19
N ALA A 375 -10.98 6.94 6.10
CA ALA A 375 -12.07 6.50 5.22
C ALA A 375 -13.45 7.06 5.63
N THR A 376 -13.55 7.69 6.80
CA THR A 376 -14.80 8.30 7.31
C THR A 376 -14.70 9.82 7.44
N ASN A 377 -13.65 10.42 6.90
CA ASN A 377 -13.32 11.85 7.03
C ASN A 377 -13.30 12.32 8.50
N ARG A 378 -12.82 11.51 9.46
CA ARG A 378 -12.86 11.87 10.89
C ARG A 378 -11.48 12.21 11.46
N PRO A 379 -11.35 13.30 12.24
CA PRO A 379 -10.13 13.59 13.00
C PRO A 379 -9.86 12.53 14.06
N LEU A 380 -8.62 12.51 14.55
CA LEU A 380 -8.23 11.65 15.67
C LEU A 380 -8.82 12.15 17.01
N THR A 381 -9.14 13.44 17.08
CA THR A 381 -9.50 14.19 18.30
C THR A 381 -10.99 14.14 18.66
N THR A 382 -11.85 13.61 17.79
CA THR A 382 -13.32 13.65 17.97
C THR A 382 -13.95 12.28 17.68
N ASP A 383 -14.96 11.90 18.46
CA ASP A 383 -15.80 10.70 18.24
C ASP A 383 -15.02 9.37 18.11
N ARG A 384 -13.88 9.25 18.81
CA ARG A 384 -13.04 8.03 18.88
C ARG A 384 -12.76 7.61 20.34
N PRO A 385 -12.59 6.31 20.64
CA PRO A 385 -12.02 5.87 21.92
C PRO A 385 -10.67 6.56 22.15
N LEU A 386 -10.44 7.06 23.37
CA LEU A 386 -9.23 7.81 23.74
C LEU A 386 -9.05 9.14 22.98
N ALA A 387 -10.12 9.73 22.42
CA ALA A 387 -10.07 11.07 21.83
C ALA A 387 -9.42 12.13 22.75
N PHE A 388 -9.59 12.03 24.07
CA PHE A 388 -8.92 12.93 25.03
C PHE A 388 -7.38 12.84 24.93
N LEU A 389 -6.82 11.63 24.71
CA LEU A 389 -5.38 11.44 24.57
C LEU A 389 -4.90 12.06 23.27
N TRP A 390 -5.64 11.86 22.18
CA TRP A 390 -5.34 12.49 20.89
C TRP A 390 -5.41 14.02 20.97
N ASN A 391 -6.36 14.58 21.72
CA ASN A 391 -6.41 16.03 21.97
C ASN A 391 -5.17 16.53 22.72
N ILE A 392 -4.66 15.78 23.68
CA ILE A 392 -3.40 16.12 24.38
C ILE A 392 -2.21 16.07 23.41
N LEU A 393 -2.11 15.01 22.61
CA LEU A 393 -1.04 14.83 21.63
C LEU A 393 -1.07 15.92 20.56
N ASP A 394 -2.26 16.25 20.04
CA ASP A 394 -2.45 17.28 19.04
C ASP A 394 -2.13 18.68 19.59
N SER A 395 -2.55 18.99 20.82
CA SER A 395 -2.18 20.24 21.49
C SER A 395 -0.67 20.39 21.65
N ILE A 396 0.05 19.29 21.92
CA ILE A 396 1.51 19.28 21.99
C ILE A 396 2.12 19.49 20.60
N ALA A 397 1.61 18.79 19.57
CA ALA A 397 2.11 18.85 18.21
C ALA A 397 1.93 20.24 17.58
N GLN A 398 0.76 20.88 17.75
CA GLN A 398 0.51 22.23 17.26
C GLN A 398 1.41 23.28 17.93
N ARG A 399 1.77 23.09 19.21
CA ARG A 399 2.61 24.02 19.96
C ARG A 399 4.09 23.86 19.67
N ASN A 400 4.54 22.63 19.45
CA ASN A 400 5.93 22.32 19.15
C ASN A 400 5.98 21.12 18.19
N PRO A 401 5.96 21.38 16.88
CA PRO A 401 6.02 20.33 15.85
C PRO A 401 7.27 19.44 15.96
N ASP A 402 8.37 19.97 16.52
CA ASP A 402 9.63 19.24 16.71
C ASP A 402 9.62 18.31 17.93
N ASN A 403 8.52 18.27 18.69
CA ASN A 403 8.41 17.38 19.85
C ASN A 403 8.29 15.91 19.40
N PRO A 404 9.07 14.97 19.95
CA PRO A 404 8.98 13.55 19.59
C PRO A 404 7.58 12.94 19.75
N ILE A 405 6.75 13.51 20.63
CA ILE A 405 5.36 13.11 20.84
C ILE A 405 4.49 13.40 19.61
N ALA A 406 4.76 14.47 18.86
CA ALA A 406 4.09 14.78 17.59
C ALA A 406 4.32 13.67 16.55
N GLY A 407 5.47 12.98 16.63
CA GLY A 407 5.82 11.85 15.79
C GLY A 407 4.85 10.66 15.87
N ILE A 408 4.04 10.55 16.93
CA ILE A 408 3.03 9.48 17.08
C ILE A 408 1.91 9.65 16.04
N ILE A 409 1.44 10.88 15.80
CA ILE A 409 0.42 11.17 14.77
C ILE A 409 0.99 10.84 13.38
N ASN A 410 2.21 11.30 13.13
CA ASN A 410 2.93 11.04 11.88
C ASN A 410 3.06 9.54 11.61
N LEU A 411 3.40 8.76 12.64
CA LEU A 411 3.55 7.32 12.49
C LEU A 411 2.24 6.62 12.14
N ARG A 412 1.12 7.02 12.76
CA ARG A 412 -0.22 6.50 12.38
C ARG A 412 -0.54 6.85 10.92
N ASN A 413 -0.24 8.08 10.50
CA ASN A 413 -0.52 8.51 9.12
C ASN A 413 0.44 7.84 8.11
N VAL A 414 1.69 7.57 8.47
CA VAL A 414 2.61 6.72 7.70
C VAL A 414 2.06 5.31 7.56
N ALA A 415 1.52 4.73 8.64
CA ALA A 415 0.85 3.43 8.56
C ALA A 415 -0.36 3.50 7.60
N ALA A 416 -1.16 4.57 7.63
CA ALA A 416 -2.26 4.77 6.68
C ALA A 416 -1.78 4.88 5.22
N VAL A 417 -0.64 5.54 4.96
CA VAL A 417 0.00 5.54 3.63
C VAL A 417 0.41 4.13 3.21
N ALA A 418 1.01 3.35 4.12
CA ALA A 418 1.37 1.96 3.87
C ALA A 418 0.12 1.10 3.58
N VAL A 419 -0.99 1.34 4.27
CA VAL A 419 -2.29 0.70 4.01
C VAL A 419 -2.80 1.04 2.61
N ALA A 420 -2.78 2.33 2.24
CA ALA A 420 -3.21 2.79 0.91
C ALA A 420 -2.33 2.24 -0.23
N ALA A 421 -1.06 1.94 0.04
CA ALA A 421 -0.10 1.36 -0.90
C ALA A 421 -0.13 -0.18 -0.95
N ASP A 422 -0.65 -0.85 0.08
CA ASP A 422 -0.72 -2.31 0.14
C ASP A 422 -1.82 -2.81 -0.82
N PRO A 423 -1.54 -3.77 -1.73
CA PRO A 423 -2.56 -4.30 -2.63
C PRO A 423 -3.75 -4.99 -1.94
N ARG A 424 -3.59 -5.43 -0.69
CA ARG A 424 -4.62 -6.14 0.07
C ARG A 424 -5.59 -5.18 0.76
N TYR A 425 -5.07 -4.11 1.35
CA TYR A 425 -5.87 -3.13 2.11
C TYR A 425 -6.21 -1.88 1.30
N GLY A 426 -5.35 -1.54 0.35
CA GLY A 426 -5.38 -0.28 -0.39
C GLY A 426 -6.67 -0.09 -1.16
N LEU A 427 -7.23 -1.14 -1.75
CA LEU A 427 -8.50 -1.05 -2.48
C LEU A 427 -9.62 -0.48 -1.60
N ILE A 428 -9.82 -1.05 -0.40
CA ILE A 428 -10.83 -0.59 0.55
C ILE A 428 -10.51 0.81 1.06
N GLN A 429 -9.27 1.06 1.48
CA GLN A 429 -8.84 2.36 2.00
C GLN A 429 -9.03 3.49 0.97
N ASN A 430 -8.57 3.24 -0.25
CA ASN A 430 -8.58 4.20 -1.34
C ASN A 430 -10.00 4.46 -1.85
N GLN A 431 -10.87 3.46 -1.83
CA GLN A 431 -12.28 3.65 -2.10
C GLN A 431 -12.98 4.48 -1.04
N GLY A 432 -12.71 4.22 0.25
CA GLY A 432 -13.24 5.03 1.34
C GLY A 432 -12.82 6.49 1.22
N LEU A 433 -11.54 6.74 0.90
CA LEU A 433 -11.07 8.08 0.58
C LEU A 433 -11.76 8.68 -0.65
N ALA A 434 -11.89 7.92 -1.75
CA ALA A 434 -12.56 8.41 -2.94
C ALA A 434 -14.03 8.78 -2.69
N GLN A 435 -14.72 8.06 -1.81
CA GLN A 435 -16.06 8.42 -1.38
C GLN A 435 -16.07 9.75 -0.61
N VAL A 436 -15.11 9.98 0.29
CA VAL A 436 -14.96 11.27 0.97
C VAL A 436 -14.72 12.40 -0.05
N LEU A 437 -13.84 12.20 -1.03
CA LEU A 437 -13.56 13.20 -2.07
C LEU A 437 -14.79 13.47 -2.94
N PHE A 438 -15.51 12.42 -3.33
CA PHE A 438 -16.74 12.51 -4.11
C PHE A 438 -17.83 13.29 -3.37
N ASP A 439 -18.09 12.92 -2.11
CA ASP A 439 -19.12 13.57 -1.33
C ASP A 439 -18.71 15.04 -1.01
N SER A 440 -17.41 15.33 -0.83
CA SER A 440 -16.89 16.71 -0.76
C SER A 440 -17.17 17.50 -2.04
N LEU A 441 -16.91 16.92 -3.22
CA LEU A 441 -17.22 17.55 -4.50
C LEU A 441 -18.70 17.92 -4.59
N LEU A 442 -19.60 17.00 -4.23
CA LEU A 442 -21.04 17.25 -4.24
C LEU A 442 -21.43 18.37 -3.28
N TYR A 443 -20.89 18.35 -2.06
CA TYR A 443 -21.16 19.38 -1.06
C TYR A 443 -20.73 20.78 -1.53
N PHE A 444 -19.59 20.88 -2.22
CA PHE A 444 -19.06 22.14 -2.75
C PHE A 444 -19.58 22.51 -4.14
N GLY A 445 -20.57 21.79 -4.67
CA GLY A 445 -21.32 22.20 -5.86
C GLY A 445 -20.87 21.59 -7.18
N TYR A 446 -20.06 20.52 -7.17
CA TYR A 446 -19.72 19.77 -8.38
C TYR A 446 -20.99 19.18 -9.02
N PRO A 447 -21.32 19.53 -10.28
CA PRO A 447 -22.54 19.03 -10.92
C PRO A 447 -22.34 17.57 -11.35
N LEU A 448 -23.21 16.67 -10.86
CA LEU A 448 -23.20 15.25 -11.21
C LEU A 448 -23.31 15.05 -12.72
N GLY A 449 -22.47 14.16 -13.27
CA GLY A 449 -22.47 13.84 -14.69
C GLY A 449 -21.86 14.92 -15.60
N SER A 450 -21.41 16.06 -15.07
CA SER A 450 -20.80 17.13 -15.86
C SER A 450 -19.47 16.76 -16.51
N LYS A 451 -18.76 15.77 -15.92
CA LYS A 451 -17.41 15.37 -16.30
C LYS A 451 -16.41 16.54 -16.33
N LYS A 452 -16.67 17.59 -15.54
CA LYS A 452 -15.75 18.72 -15.40
C LYS A 452 -14.42 18.23 -14.82
N PRO A 453 -13.28 18.80 -15.24
CA PRO A 453 -11.97 18.36 -14.76
C PRO A 453 -11.84 18.44 -13.24
N ILE A 454 -11.16 17.43 -12.67
CA ILE A 454 -10.83 17.36 -11.26
C ILE A 454 -9.30 17.29 -11.13
N ALA A 455 -8.73 18.14 -10.26
CA ALA A 455 -7.32 18.10 -9.92
C ALA A 455 -7.15 17.70 -8.44
N LEU A 456 -6.28 16.73 -8.17
CA LEU A 456 -5.89 16.36 -6.80
C LEU A 456 -4.49 16.89 -6.52
N ILE A 457 -4.35 17.77 -5.54
CA ILE A 457 -3.04 18.25 -5.07
C ILE A 457 -2.67 17.47 -3.82
N GLY A 458 -1.60 16.67 -3.89
CA GLY A 458 -1.17 15.80 -2.79
C GLY A 458 0.23 16.13 -2.30
N TYR A 459 0.38 16.53 -1.04
CA TYR A 459 1.68 16.77 -0.41
C TYR A 459 2.21 15.54 0.33
N SER A 460 3.46 15.14 0.09
CA SER A 460 4.11 14.02 0.80
C SER A 460 3.26 12.73 0.75
N GLY A 461 2.81 12.20 1.90
CA GLY A 461 1.88 11.08 1.97
C GLY A 461 0.54 11.30 1.24
N GLY A 462 0.09 12.55 1.13
CA GLY A 462 -1.09 12.96 0.37
C GLY A 462 -0.97 12.66 -1.14
N GLY A 463 0.25 12.53 -1.67
CA GLY A 463 0.48 12.07 -3.04
C GLY A 463 0.03 10.62 -3.26
N GLN A 464 0.37 9.70 -2.34
CA GLN A 464 -0.13 8.31 -2.38
C GLN A 464 -1.64 8.27 -2.25
N MET A 465 -2.20 9.06 -1.34
CA MET A 465 -3.64 9.12 -1.11
C MET A 465 -4.39 9.62 -2.36
N SER A 466 -3.88 10.67 -3.00
CA SER A 466 -4.42 11.20 -4.25
C SER A 466 -4.41 10.13 -5.34
N MET A 467 -3.25 9.49 -5.58
CA MET A 467 -3.10 8.43 -6.58
C MET A 467 -3.93 7.18 -6.30
N GLY A 468 -4.14 6.84 -5.03
CA GLY A 468 -4.99 5.74 -4.61
C GLY A 468 -6.45 5.98 -4.98
N ALA A 469 -6.96 7.20 -4.81
CA ALA A 469 -8.36 7.54 -5.03
C ALA A 469 -8.76 7.67 -6.51
N VAL A 470 -7.80 7.88 -7.42
CA VAL A 470 -8.06 8.18 -8.86
C VAL A 470 -9.03 7.19 -9.50
N SER A 471 -8.77 5.88 -9.41
CA SER A 471 -9.57 4.87 -10.11
C SER A 471 -11.04 4.91 -9.69
N PHE A 472 -11.30 4.98 -8.38
CA PHE A 472 -12.65 5.02 -7.81
C PHE A 472 -13.35 6.35 -8.09
N LEU A 473 -12.64 7.46 -7.94
CA LEU A 473 -13.22 8.80 -8.16
C LEU A 473 -13.55 9.00 -9.65
N LYS A 474 -12.70 8.50 -10.55
CA LYS A 474 -12.95 8.53 -12.00
C LYS A 474 -14.15 7.68 -12.37
N GLN A 475 -14.28 6.49 -11.80
CA GLN A 475 -15.45 5.63 -12.00
C GLN A 475 -16.74 6.31 -11.52
N ALA A 476 -16.71 7.01 -10.38
CA ALA A 476 -17.89 7.67 -9.81
C ALA A 476 -18.31 8.95 -10.56
N THR A 477 -17.35 9.71 -11.11
CA THR A 477 -17.60 11.03 -11.71
C THR A 477 -17.60 11.03 -13.23
N GLY A 478 -16.91 10.07 -13.86
CA GLY A 478 -16.61 10.07 -15.30
C GLY A 478 -15.72 11.23 -15.75
N ALA A 479 -15.13 11.98 -14.81
CA ALA A 479 -14.33 13.17 -15.08
C ALA A 479 -12.88 12.84 -15.48
N PRO A 480 -12.21 13.70 -16.28
CA PRO A 480 -10.75 13.65 -16.38
C PRO A 480 -10.14 14.08 -15.05
N ILE A 481 -9.23 13.25 -14.51
CA ILE A 481 -8.55 13.50 -13.23
C ILE A 481 -7.06 13.65 -13.46
N GLU A 482 -6.52 14.80 -13.05
CA GLU A 482 -5.08 15.06 -12.97
C GLU A 482 -4.63 15.04 -11.50
N VAL A 483 -3.39 14.61 -11.27
CA VAL A 483 -2.79 14.62 -9.93
C VAL A 483 -1.53 15.49 -9.97
N ILE A 484 -1.45 16.46 -9.06
CA ILE A 484 -0.28 17.30 -8.83
C ILE A 484 0.32 16.87 -7.50
N SER A 485 1.40 16.12 -7.56
CA SER A 485 2.10 15.61 -6.39
C SER A 485 3.24 16.54 -6.01
N LEU A 486 3.19 17.07 -4.79
CA LEU A 486 4.25 17.89 -4.19
C LEU A 486 5.07 17.02 -3.25
N ALA A 487 6.31 16.71 -3.62
CA ALA A 487 7.21 15.87 -2.83
C ALA A 487 6.58 14.52 -2.42
N GLY A 488 5.70 13.96 -3.26
CA GLY A 488 4.84 12.85 -2.84
C GLY A 488 5.52 11.49 -2.77
N VAL A 489 5.22 10.72 -1.72
CA VAL A 489 5.73 9.34 -1.58
C VAL A 489 4.70 8.38 -2.17
N ILE A 490 4.78 8.12 -3.48
CA ILE A 490 3.78 7.34 -4.22
C ILE A 490 4.28 5.91 -4.47
N SER A 491 3.39 4.94 -4.35
CA SER A 491 3.62 3.53 -4.68
C SER A 491 3.29 3.19 -6.14
N GLY A 492 3.89 2.12 -6.66
CA GLY A 492 3.72 1.72 -8.05
C GLY A 492 2.41 0.98 -8.39
N ASN A 493 1.56 0.70 -7.38
CA ASN A 493 0.37 -0.14 -7.49
C ASN A 493 -0.95 0.67 -7.43
N THR A 494 -0.91 1.93 -7.84
CA THR A 494 -2.05 2.88 -7.77
C THR A 494 -2.67 3.13 -9.15
N GLY A 495 -3.65 4.05 -9.23
CA GLY A 495 -4.34 4.45 -10.47
C GLY A 495 -3.46 5.17 -11.51
N ALA A 496 -2.16 4.85 -11.61
CA ALA A 496 -1.21 5.45 -12.55
C ALA A 496 -1.60 5.28 -14.03
N MET A 497 -2.31 4.20 -14.36
CA MET A 497 -2.84 4.01 -15.72
C MET A 497 -4.16 4.74 -15.96
N GLU A 498 -4.91 5.03 -14.89
CA GLU A 498 -6.24 5.65 -14.93
C GLU A 498 -6.18 7.18 -14.88
N VAL A 499 -5.14 7.75 -14.25
CA VAL A 499 -4.93 9.19 -14.19
C VAL A 499 -4.70 9.74 -15.60
N GLU A 500 -5.22 10.94 -15.88
CA GLU A 500 -4.93 11.62 -17.14
C GLU A 500 -3.45 11.99 -17.20
N ARG A 501 -2.99 12.68 -16.15
CA ARG A 501 -1.58 13.01 -15.95
C ARG A 501 -1.25 13.15 -14.47
N LEU A 502 -0.11 12.60 -14.06
CA LEU A 502 0.54 12.83 -12.78
C LEU A 502 1.70 13.80 -12.99
N TYR A 503 1.59 15.02 -12.48
CA TYR A 503 2.69 15.98 -12.38
C TYR A 503 3.36 15.79 -11.02
N HIS A 504 4.56 15.24 -11.01
CA HIS A 504 5.29 14.90 -9.79
C HIS A 504 6.45 15.87 -9.59
N LEU A 505 6.24 16.85 -8.71
CA LEU A 505 7.17 17.93 -8.40
C LEU A 505 8.07 17.51 -7.24
N VAL A 506 9.39 17.43 -7.48
CA VAL A 506 10.35 16.92 -6.50
C VAL A 506 11.62 17.78 -6.49
N GLY A 507 12.11 18.08 -5.28
CA GLY A 507 13.39 18.77 -5.09
C GLY A 507 14.57 17.80 -4.99
N GLU A 508 15.74 18.24 -5.43
CA GLU A 508 16.97 17.43 -5.44
C GLU A 508 17.46 17.07 -4.02
N LYS A 509 17.15 17.92 -3.03
CA LYS A 509 17.47 17.71 -1.61
C LYS A 509 16.35 17.00 -0.85
N ASP A 510 15.29 16.58 -1.53
CA ASP A 510 14.26 15.75 -0.92
C ASP A 510 14.80 14.33 -0.69
N GLY A 511 15.07 13.99 0.57
CA GLY A 511 15.48 12.65 0.97
C GLY A 511 14.30 11.68 1.20
N VAL A 512 13.08 12.20 1.37
CA VAL A 512 11.90 11.42 1.72
C VAL A 512 11.24 10.85 0.46
N GLU A 513 11.09 11.65 -0.61
CA GLU A 513 10.54 11.14 -1.88
C GLU A 513 11.40 9.99 -2.42
N LYS A 514 12.72 10.08 -2.29
CA LYS A 514 13.68 9.06 -2.73
C LYS A 514 13.45 7.69 -2.08
N LEU A 515 12.78 7.64 -0.93
CA LEU A 515 12.39 6.36 -0.31
C LEU A 515 11.31 5.64 -1.12
N GLY A 516 10.44 6.36 -1.84
CA GLY A 516 9.37 5.79 -2.65
C GLY A 516 9.89 4.78 -3.69
N PRO A 517 10.75 5.18 -4.64
CA PRO A 517 11.36 4.26 -5.61
C PRO A 517 12.11 3.08 -5.00
N ILE A 518 12.66 3.22 -3.78
CA ILE A 518 13.39 2.16 -3.09
C ILE A 518 12.41 1.17 -2.46
N MET A 519 11.44 1.66 -1.69
CA MET A 519 10.53 0.83 -0.91
C MET A 519 9.48 0.14 -1.77
N PHE A 520 9.12 0.70 -2.94
CA PHE A 520 8.04 0.21 -3.80
C PHE A 520 8.54 -0.59 -5.02
N PRO A 521 8.51 -1.94 -5.02
CA PRO A 521 8.93 -2.75 -6.17
C PRO A 521 8.19 -2.41 -7.46
N GLY A 522 6.93 -1.97 -7.38
CA GLY A 522 6.18 -1.51 -8.55
C GLY A 522 6.82 -0.29 -9.25
N ARG A 523 7.70 0.47 -8.59
CA ARG A 523 8.47 1.57 -9.18
C ARG A 523 9.84 1.13 -9.70
N TRP A 524 10.27 -0.11 -9.43
CA TRP A 524 11.58 -0.58 -9.83
C TRP A 524 11.64 -0.78 -11.35
N PRO A 525 12.72 -0.37 -12.04
CA PRO A 525 12.84 -0.53 -13.48
C PRO A 525 12.72 -1.99 -13.97
N ILE A 526 13.12 -2.96 -13.13
CA ILE A 526 13.05 -4.39 -13.47
C ILE A 526 11.62 -4.93 -13.54
N VAL A 527 10.68 -4.28 -12.85
CA VAL A 527 9.26 -4.65 -12.88
C VAL A 527 8.57 -3.92 -14.04
N PHE A 528 9.04 -4.19 -15.26
CA PHE A 528 8.70 -3.39 -16.44
C PHE A 528 7.19 -3.37 -16.78
N LEU A 529 6.44 -4.39 -16.37
CA LEU A 529 4.97 -4.49 -16.58
C LEU A 529 4.14 -3.86 -15.46
N SER A 530 4.75 -3.23 -14.45
CA SER A 530 3.98 -2.53 -13.43
C SER A 530 3.16 -1.38 -14.02
N ASN A 531 2.00 -1.10 -13.43
CA ASN A 531 1.16 0.03 -13.83
C ASN A 531 1.94 1.35 -13.87
N TRP A 532 2.82 1.57 -12.89
CA TRP A 532 3.71 2.73 -12.85
C TRP A 532 4.65 2.81 -14.06
N ASN A 533 5.38 1.74 -14.37
CA ASN A 533 6.33 1.74 -15.48
C ASN A 533 5.62 1.80 -16.83
N CYS A 534 4.44 1.18 -16.96
CA CYS A 534 3.57 1.33 -18.12
C CYS A 534 3.08 2.77 -18.29
N ALA A 535 2.62 3.43 -17.21
CA ALA A 535 2.16 4.81 -17.24
C ALA A 535 3.30 5.77 -17.59
N LYS A 536 4.49 5.56 -17.03
CA LYS A 536 5.70 6.32 -17.36
C LYS A 536 6.05 6.22 -18.86
N ARG A 537 5.94 5.04 -19.47
CA ARG A 537 6.20 4.85 -20.91
C ARG A 537 5.10 5.42 -21.82
N ARG A 538 3.92 5.70 -21.28
CA ARG A 538 2.79 6.30 -21.99
C ARG A 538 2.66 7.81 -21.71
N ASP A 539 3.72 8.43 -21.20
CA ASP A 539 3.78 9.85 -20.84
C ASP A 539 2.66 10.35 -19.91
N LYS A 540 2.09 9.44 -19.11
CA LYS A 540 1.10 9.78 -18.08
C LYS A 540 1.74 10.37 -16.82
N ILE A 541 3.06 10.32 -16.69
CA ILE A 541 3.79 10.80 -15.51
C ILE A 541 4.84 11.80 -15.96
N SER A 542 4.72 13.04 -15.50
CA SER A 542 5.70 14.12 -15.72
C SER A 542 6.48 14.36 -14.42
N PHE A 543 7.79 14.13 -14.47
CA PHE A 543 8.68 14.45 -13.36
C PHE A 543 9.18 15.88 -13.51
N ILE A 544 8.85 16.74 -12.54
CA ILE A 544 9.19 18.17 -12.56
C ILE A 544 10.21 18.43 -11.44
N SER A 545 11.38 18.92 -11.80
CA SER A 545 12.39 19.31 -10.81
C SER A 545 12.05 20.65 -10.19
N LEU A 546 12.13 20.72 -8.86
CA LEU A 546 12.09 21.97 -8.10
C LEU A 546 13.50 22.53 -7.83
N GLY A 547 14.56 21.89 -8.33
CA GLY A 547 15.95 22.29 -8.06
C GLY A 547 16.34 22.00 -6.60
N PRO A 548 17.04 22.90 -5.89
CA PRO A 548 17.67 22.63 -4.58
C PRO A 548 16.70 22.59 -3.39
N VAL A 549 15.42 22.31 -3.64
CA VAL A 549 14.33 22.24 -2.65
C VAL A 549 14.44 20.93 -1.83
N ALA A 550 14.18 21.02 -0.53
CA ALA A 550 14.12 19.89 0.41
C ALA A 550 12.67 19.40 0.60
N HIS A 551 12.44 18.47 1.54
CA HIS A 551 11.10 17.91 1.73
C HIS A 551 10.13 18.82 2.50
N ASN A 552 10.57 19.38 3.63
CA ASN A 552 9.70 20.00 4.65
C ASN A 552 10.16 21.41 5.04
N ALA A 553 9.29 22.11 5.78
CA ALA A 553 9.54 23.40 6.42
C ALA A 553 9.93 24.49 5.41
N GLU A 554 10.69 25.50 5.85
CA GLU A 554 11.09 26.65 5.02
C GLU A 554 11.93 26.27 3.80
N ALA A 555 12.61 25.13 3.86
CA ALA A 555 13.38 24.58 2.75
C ALA A 555 12.54 23.70 1.80
N GLY A 556 11.25 23.45 2.12
CA GLY A 556 10.35 22.59 1.36
C GLY A 556 9.61 23.32 0.23
N PRO A 557 8.75 22.62 -0.54
CA PRO A 557 8.04 23.19 -1.69
C PRO A 557 7.12 24.37 -1.36
N MET A 558 6.61 24.43 -0.13
CA MET A 558 5.76 25.52 0.37
C MET A 558 6.55 26.56 1.20
N GLY A 559 7.87 26.42 1.25
CA GLY A 559 8.75 27.21 2.11
C GLY A 559 9.12 28.58 1.54
N SER A 560 9.65 29.44 2.42
CA SER A 560 10.06 30.81 2.06
C SER A 560 11.53 30.97 1.67
N GLU A 561 12.33 29.90 1.71
CA GLU A 561 13.70 29.92 1.16
C GLU A 561 13.72 30.30 -0.32
N ARG A 562 14.85 30.82 -0.80
CA ARG A 562 14.97 31.39 -2.14
C ARG A 562 15.87 30.58 -3.06
N LEU A 563 15.43 30.50 -4.31
CA LEU A 563 16.22 30.02 -5.43
C LEU A 563 17.30 31.03 -5.83
N PRO A 564 18.32 30.58 -6.60
CA PRO A 564 19.32 31.49 -7.17
C PRO A 564 18.74 32.61 -8.05
N ASP A 565 17.57 32.40 -8.64
CA ASP A 565 16.85 33.40 -9.46
C ASP A 565 16.09 34.46 -8.63
N GLY A 566 16.12 34.34 -7.30
CA GLY A 566 15.49 35.26 -6.36
C GLY A 566 14.04 34.93 -6.00
N ARG A 567 13.36 34.00 -6.69
CA ARG A 567 12.02 33.55 -6.29
C ARG A 567 12.08 32.74 -4.99
N THR A 568 11.02 32.77 -4.20
CA THR A 568 10.86 31.82 -3.08
C THR A 568 10.47 30.45 -3.61
N TYR A 569 10.73 29.38 -2.85
CA TYR A 569 10.27 28.03 -3.19
C TYR A 569 8.75 27.98 -3.32
N LEU A 570 8.04 28.65 -2.41
CA LEU A 570 6.58 28.85 -2.53
C LEU A 570 6.20 29.51 -3.87
N GLN A 571 6.85 30.61 -4.26
CA GLN A 571 6.53 31.30 -5.51
C GLN A 571 6.75 30.39 -6.73
N GLN A 572 7.88 29.68 -6.79
CA GLN A 572 8.14 28.71 -7.86
C GLN A 572 7.06 27.62 -7.91
N THR A 573 6.68 27.08 -6.76
CA THR A 573 5.64 26.05 -6.67
C THR A 573 4.29 26.59 -7.16
N LEU A 574 3.92 27.82 -6.78
CA LEU A 574 2.69 28.48 -7.22
C LEU A 574 2.69 28.73 -8.73
N ASP A 575 3.80 29.24 -9.29
CA ASP A 575 3.98 29.47 -10.74
C ASP A 575 3.71 28.16 -11.53
N ILE A 576 4.29 27.05 -11.06
CA ILE A 576 4.14 25.74 -11.72
C ILE A 576 2.71 25.21 -11.59
N ILE A 577 2.13 25.20 -10.38
CA ILE A 577 0.80 24.61 -10.15
C ILE A 577 -0.28 25.44 -10.84
N SER A 578 -0.26 26.77 -10.69
CA SER A 578 -1.23 27.64 -11.37
C SER A 578 -1.13 27.50 -12.89
N GLY A 579 0.07 27.42 -13.45
CA GLY A 579 0.29 27.14 -14.87
C GLY A 579 -0.27 25.79 -15.30
N ILE A 580 -0.13 24.73 -14.49
CA ILE A 580 -0.71 23.40 -14.77
C ILE A 580 -2.24 23.43 -14.74
N LEU A 581 -2.83 24.07 -13.72
CA LEU A 581 -4.28 24.14 -13.54
C LEU A 581 -4.95 24.96 -14.65
N THR A 582 -4.32 26.06 -15.06
CA THR A 582 -4.83 26.97 -16.10
C THR A 582 -4.40 26.59 -17.52
N LYS A 583 -3.56 25.55 -17.67
CA LYS A 583 -2.88 25.19 -18.93
C LYS A 583 -2.06 26.34 -19.54
N ASN A 584 -1.63 27.29 -18.72
CA ASN A 584 -0.69 28.35 -19.10
C ASN A 584 0.75 27.88 -18.84
N TRP A 585 1.29 27.08 -19.76
CA TRP A 585 2.62 26.49 -19.61
C TRP A 585 3.74 27.52 -19.49
N GLY A 586 3.59 28.69 -20.11
CA GLY A 586 4.57 29.78 -19.99
C GLY A 586 4.69 30.33 -18.56
N ALA A 587 3.59 30.33 -17.80
CA ALA A 587 3.59 30.76 -16.40
C ALA A 587 4.39 29.84 -15.48
N THR A 588 4.57 28.57 -15.87
CA THR A 588 5.35 27.60 -15.06
C THR A 588 6.85 27.94 -15.00
N GLY A 589 7.35 28.74 -15.95
CA GLY A 589 8.79 28.97 -16.13
C GLY A 589 9.58 27.74 -16.59
N LEU A 590 8.89 26.68 -17.01
CA LEU A 590 9.44 25.44 -17.56
C LEU A 590 9.18 25.35 -19.07
N ASN A 591 9.82 24.40 -19.75
CA ASN A 591 9.62 24.24 -21.19
C ASN A 591 8.19 23.74 -21.46
N PRO A 592 7.36 24.46 -22.24
CA PRO A 592 6.00 24.02 -22.57
C PRO A 592 5.93 22.63 -23.21
N ASP A 593 6.97 22.21 -23.93
CA ASP A 593 7.03 20.88 -24.54
C ASP A 593 7.05 19.75 -23.51
N ASP A 594 7.52 20.00 -22.28
CA ASP A 594 7.53 19.02 -21.18
C ASP A 594 6.10 18.67 -20.71
N PHE A 595 5.12 19.52 -21.03
CA PHE A 595 3.70 19.37 -20.68
C PHE A 595 2.86 18.87 -21.85
N ARG A 596 3.45 18.72 -23.04
CA ARG A 596 2.74 18.20 -24.21
C ARG A 596 2.35 16.74 -23.97
N THR A 597 1.14 16.38 -24.36
CA THR A 597 0.69 14.98 -24.40
C THR A 597 0.82 14.50 -25.84
N PHE A 598 1.69 13.52 -26.07
CA PHE A 598 1.82 12.90 -27.38
C PHE A 598 0.62 12.01 -27.65
N SER A 599 0.05 12.12 -28.86
CA SER A 599 -0.96 11.17 -29.32
C SER A 599 -0.35 9.79 -29.53
N ASN A 600 -1.17 8.73 -29.44
CA ASN A 600 -0.73 7.37 -29.76
C ASN A 600 -0.11 7.28 -31.16
N TYR A 601 -0.56 8.11 -32.10
CA TYR A 601 0.00 8.16 -33.45
C TYR A 601 1.38 8.82 -33.49
N GLU A 602 1.61 9.88 -32.73
CA GLU A 602 2.94 10.50 -32.60
C GLU A 602 3.93 9.54 -31.93
N LEU A 603 3.53 8.92 -30.82
CA LEU A 603 4.35 7.89 -30.15
C LEU A 603 4.63 6.71 -31.07
N TYR A 604 3.64 6.28 -31.86
CA TYR A 604 3.84 5.28 -32.89
C TYR A 604 4.91 5.75 -33.89
N LYS A 605 4.75 6.92 -34.52
CA LYS A 605 5.73 7.44 -35.48
C LYS A 605 7.15 7.59 -34.90
N GLU A 606 7.29 7.95 -33.64
CA GLU A 606 8.60 8.09 -32.99
C GLU A 606 9.26 6.75 -32.66
N ALA A 607 8.49 5.67 -32.54
CA ALA A 607 9.02 4.36 -32.18
C ALA A 607 10.09 3.90 -33.18
N ILE A 608 11.24 3.47 -32.66
CA ILE A 608 12.43 3.13 -33.47
C ILE A 608 12.10 2.19 -34.64
N PHE A 609 11.21 1.21 -34.44
CA PHE A 609 10.81 0.25 -35.48
C PHE A 609 10.01 0.85 -36.64
N ASN A 610 9.53 2.08 -36.53
CA ASN A 610 8.88 2.81 -37.62
C ASN A 610 9.85 3.73 -38.39
N HIS A 611 11.10 3.82 -37.95
CA HIS A 611 12.14 4.55 -38.70
C HIS A 611 12.84 3.59 -39.68
N PRO A 612 13.01 3.97 -40.96
CA PRO A 612 13.70 3.13 -41.95
C PRO A 612 15.09 2.65 -41.50
N ASN A 613 15.79 3.47 -40.70
CA ASN A 613 17.13 3.22 -40.19
C ASN A 613 17.20 2.09 -39.13
N TYR A 614 16.06 1.67 -38.57
CA TYR A 614 16.00 0.56 -37.62
C TYR A 614 16.19 -0.80 -38.29
N TYR A 615 15.76 -0.91 -39.54
CA TYR A 615 15.97 -2.11 -40.32
C TYR A 615 17.36 -2.04 -40.96
N PRO A 616 18.22 -3.05 -40.74
CA PRO A 616 19.50 -3.12 -41.41
C PRO A 616 19.25 -3.32 -42.91
N LEU A 617 19.22 -2.22 -43.67
CA LEU A 617 19.26 -2.29 -45.12
C LEU A 617 20.65 -2.84 -45.48
N ILE A 618 20.69 -4.09 -45.95
CA ILE A 618 21.88 -4.70 -46.52
C ILE A 618 22.21 -3.93 -47.81
N GLY A 619 22.91 -2.82 -47.65
CA GLY A 619 23.44 -2.00 -48.73
C GLY A 619 24.88 -2.36 -48.97
N ASN A 620 25.12 -3.46 -49.70
CA ASN A 620 26.33 -3.63 -50.50
C ASN A 620 25.93 -4.33 -51.82
N ARG A 621 25.44 -3.55 -52.78
CA ARG A 621 25.63 -3.92 -54.19
C ARG A 621 27.10 -3.64 -54.53
N GLU A 622 27.98 -4.55 -54.14
CA GLU A 622 29.28 -4.64 -54.79
C GLU A 622 29.06 -5.18 -56.20
N GLN A 623 29.40 -4.38 -57.20
CA GLN A 623 29.71 -4.87 -58.54
C GLN A 623 30.89 -5.84 -58.40
N GLY A 624 30.66 -7.14 -58.50
CA GLY A 624 31.75 -8.12 -58.40
C GLY A 624 31.28 -9.56 -58.39
N THR A 625 31.39 -10.19 -59.55
CA THR A 625 31.36 -11.63 -59.84
C THR A 625 31.62 -12.60 -58.65
N GLY A 626 30.74 -13.59 -58.49
CA GLY A 626 31.11 -14.90 -57.94
C GLY A 626 30.22 -15.44 -56.82
N ASN A 627 29.40 -16.43 -57.16
CA ASN A 627 28.73 -17.41 -56.30
C ASN A 627 29.07 -17.37 -54.81
N ARG A 628 28.06 -17.06 -53.98
CA ARG A 628 27.81 -17.74 -52.70
C ARG A 628 26.37 -17.48 -52.24
N GLU A 629 25.56 -18.53 -52.30
CA GLU A 629 24.30 -18.62 -51.55
C GLU A 629 24.61 -18.47 -50.06
N GLN A 630 24.10 -17.43 -49.43
CA GLN A 630 23.94 -17.37 -47.98
C GLN A 630 22.45 -17.38 -47.68
N ARG A 631 21.99 -18.57 -47.30
CA ARG A 631 20.65 -18.88 -46.82
C ARG A 631 20.46 -18.16 -45.47
N ILE A 632 19.51 -17.23 -45.42
CA ILE A 632 19.04 -16.63 -44.17
C ILE A 632 17.85 -17.46 -43.70
N ASP A 633 18.07 -18.37 -42.76
CA ASP A 633 17.01 -19.05 -42.02
C ASP A 633 16.53 -18.10 -40.91
N GLY A 634 15.27 -17.66 -41.02
CA GLY A 634 14.62 -16.82 -40.01
C GLY A 634 13.29 -16.30 -40.53
N GLY A 635 12.23 -17.08 -40.34
CA GLY A 635 10.91 -16.86 -40.95
C GLY A 635 10.26 -15.53 -40.58
N LEU A 636 9.99 -14.73 -41.61
CA LEU A 636 8.75 -13.99 -41.78
C LEU A 636 8.45 -13.98 -43.28
N GLY A 637 7.22 -14.37 -43.64
CA GLY A 637 6.80 -14.53 -45.03
C GLY A 637 7.05 -13.28 -45.85
N SER A 638 7.68 -13.44 -47.01
CA SER A 638 7.83 -12.43 -48.04
C SER A 638 6.45 -12.05 -48.59
N LEU A 639 6.01 -10.82 -48.37
CA LEU A 639 4.98 -10.19 -49.21
C LEU A 639 5.63 -9.83 -50.55
N PRO A 640 5.04 -10.20 -51.70
CA PRO A 640 5.58 -9.82 -52.98
C PRO A 640 5.35 -8.32 -53.20
N ILE A 641 6.44 -7.56 -53.22
CA ILE A 641 6.44 -6.21 -53.80
C ILE A 641 6.48 -6.41 -55.32
N GLN A 642 5.37 -6.11 -56.00
CA GLN A 642 5.38 -6.00 -57.46
C GLN A 642 6.25 -4.81 -57.86
N GLU A 643 7.27 -5.08 -58.66
CA GLU A 643 8.12 -4.06 -59.29
C GLU A 643 7.30 -3.27 -60.33
N GLY A 644 7.26 -1.95 -60.11
CA GLY A 644 7.21 -0.87 -61.12
C GLY A 644 6.32 -1.01 -62.35
N GLU A 645 5.24 -0.25 -62.36
CA GLU A 645 4.89 0.54 -63.56
C GLU A 645 5.25 1.99 -63.28
N ASP A 646 6.07 2.57 -64.16
CA ASP A 646 6.47 3.97 -64.20
C ASP A 646 5.24 4.88 -64.11
N PHE A 647 5.19 5.75 -63.10
CA PHE A 647 4.33 6.92 -63.12
C PHE A 647 5.18 8.19 -63.09
N ASP A 648 5.17 8.84 -64.24
CA ASP A 648 5.81 10.10 -64.59
C ASP A 648 5.31 11.22 -63.66
N GLU A 649 6.26 11.91 -63.04
CA GLU A 649 6.02 12.94 -62.04
C GLU A 649 5.78 14.29 -62.74
N THR A 650 4.69 14.44 -63.49
CA THR A 650 4.23 15.77 -63.92
C THR A 650 2.70 15.87 -64.01
N GLN A 651 2.18 16.88 -63.30
CA GLN A 651 0.79 17.37 -63.28
C GLN A 651 -0.24 16.49 -62.56
N LEU A 652 -0.65 16.92 -61.36
CA LEU A 652 -2.04 17.35 -61.15
C LEU A 652 -2.19 18.13 -59.84
N SER A 653 -3.08 19.10 -59.93
CA SER A 653 -3.32 20.26 -59.09
C SER A 653 -3.93 19.96 -57.73
N ARG A 654 -3.68 20.87 -56.77
CA ARG A 654 -4.54 21.14 -55.62
C ARG A 654 -6.02 21.26 -56.06
N GLN A 655 -6.84 20.27 -55.73
CA GLN A 655 -8.25 20.35 -55.31
C GLN A 655 -8.79 18.91 -55.28
N GLU A 656 -9.71 18.63 -54.35
CA GLU A 656 -10.37 17.32 -54.11
C GLU A 656 -9.69 16.36 -53.13
N ILE A 657 -9.43 16.83 -51.90
CA ILE A 657 -9.54 15.99 -50.69
C ILE A 657 -10.40 16.75 -49.68
N TYR A 658 -11.68 16.85 -49.99
CA TYR A 658 -12.74 17.25 -49.06
C TYR A 658 -14.05 16.72 -49.62
N GLN A 659 -14.35 15.46 -49.29
CA GLN A 659 -15.68 14.83 -49.20
C GLN A 659 -15.47 13.31 -49.21
N ASP A 660 -15.34 12.71 -48.02
CA ASP A 660 -15.81 11.34 -47.68
C ASP A 660 -15.24 10.84 -46.34
N PHE A 661 -15.29 11.69 -45.31
CA PHE A 661 -15.12 11.26 -43.92
C PHE A 661 -16.23 11.88 -43.06
N ASP A 662 -17.47 11.69 -43.50
CA ASP A 662 -18.66 11.98 -42.70
C ASP A 662 -19.85 11.17 -43.23
N ARG A 663 -19.74 9.83 -43.18
CA ARG A 663 -20.89 8.94 -43.44
C ARG A 663 -20.75 7.50 -42.96
N GLU A 664 -20.10 7.24 -41.83
CA GLU A 664 -20.21 5.94 -41.14
C GLU A 664 -20.15 6.16 -39.62
N ASN A 665 -21.29 6.54 -39.02
CA ASN A 665 -21.64 6.23 -37.61
C ASN A 665 -23.01 6.76 -37.17
N LEU A 666 -24.02 6.63 -38.04
CA LEU A 666 -25.41 6.82 -37.64
C LEU A 666 -26.27 5.77 -38.34
N THR A 667 -26.45 4.61 -37.68
CA THR A 667 -27.75 3.93 -37.50
C THR A 667 -27.52 2.59 -36.82
N GLY A 668 -28.10 2.44 -35.64
CA GLY A 668 -28.13 1.17 -34.92
C GLY A 668 -28.94 0.14 -35.70
N ASN A 669 -28.32 -1.02 -35.96
CA ASN A 669 -29.01 -2.31 -36.05
C ASN A 669 -28.04 -3.49 -36.10
N ARG A 670 -26.99 -3.48 -35.25
CA ARG A 670 -26.02 -4.58 -35.15
C ARG A 670 -26.01 -5.23 -33.77
N GLN A 671 -27.19 -5.32 -33.16
CA GLN A 671 -27.43 -6.06 -31.92
C GLN A 671 -28.43 -7.21 -32.09
N GLN A 672 -29.16 -7.26 -33.21
CA GLN A 672 -30.14 -8.32 -33.50
C GLN A 672 -29.58 -9.49 -34.35
N GLU A 673 -28.45 -9.30 -35.04
CA GLU A 673 -27.83 -10.34 -35.90
C GLU A 673 -26.85 -11.27 -35.15
N ILE A 674 -26.57 -10.99 -33.88
CA ILE A 674 -25.69 -11.81 -33.03
C ILE A 674 -26.50 -12.78 -32.14
N GLU A 675 -27.77 -12.49 -31.86
CA GLU A 675 -28.65 -13.41 -31.11
C GLU A 675 -29.23 -14.55 -31.97
N GLU A 676 -29.33 -14.39 -33.30
CA GLU A 676 -29.90 -15.43 -34.18
C GLU A 676 -28.92 -16.54 -34.62
N ASN A 677 -27.62 -16.41 -34.30
CA ASN A 677 -26.61 -17.44 -34.57
C ASN A 677 -26.22 -18.30 -33.34
N LEU A 678 -26.94 -18.15 -32.22
CA LEU A 678 -26.75 -18.96 -31.01
C LEU A 678 -27.86 -20.01 -30.76
N GLU A 679 -28.86 -20.13 -31.65
CA GLU A 679 -29.88 -21.19 -31.62
C GLU A 679 -29.84 -22.16 -32.83
N ARG A 680 -28.67 -22.35 -33.47
CA ARG A 680 -28.45 -23.43 -34.46
C ARG A 680 -27.31 -24.36 -34.10
#